data_AF-A0ABD1F4W2-F1
#
_entry.id   AF-A0ABD1F4W2-F1
#
_cell.length_a   1.000
_cell.length_b   1.000
_cell.length_c   1.000
_cell.angle_alpha   90.00
_cell.angle_beta   90.00
_cell.angle_gamma   90.00
#
_symmetry.space_group_name_H-M   'P 1'
#
loop_
_entity.id
_entity.type
_entity.pdbx_description
1 polymer ?
#
loop_
_entity_poly.entity_id
_entity_poly.type
_entity_poly.pdbx_seq_one_letter_code
_entity_poly.pdbx_strand_id
1 'polypeptide(L)'
;MCAQSRDDKKRLETVLSGLGLPHGKNDTINPTKFTFDDFFRLYVQLTQRTEVEAVFNEYVGTKKYMTAEQFVEFLNQTQRDPRLNEILYPYADTARARDVIEQYEPNKYMSKKGQLSFTGFLRYLLSEDNNIISSSKGSNESTSTEGSSTDPDDEAENLEGESGLNKSTERGDDSKAQATETEAGAEISALVNYVQPVHFISFDDSRERKHFYEMSSFDERQATVLLKEYPSEFVEYNKNQLSRVYPAGTRFDSSNFMPQVFWNAGCQLVALNFQTLDLAMQLNLGIFEYNLRCGYLLKPDFMRRKDRKFYPFADSTVDGIVAGSVKIQVISGQFLTEKKVGTYVEVEMYGLPVDTIRKRFKTKIIPNNAINPVYDEEPFFIKRVVLPSLASIRIVAYEEGGRFIGHRILPLMALSPGYRHVNLRTEMGQPLPLATVFIHVVVKDYVPDGLSEFADALANPIKYQSDLEQRTLQLAVLTEGLELTEQEELKKSSLGRNKEQVNGSPGQRPSIPTVGSTSIDVISDEQTNTSSTPTAALSTVLGSVESNAIPDSNSTVKPIEINFEERIEEVPVDSLEKILENKLVKEKKLELEKKLEALRKKCEKKKQTLQSQKSGDFSEKKSKLINMKLVKRLSSKNM
;
A
#
# COMPACT_ATOMS: atom_id res chain seq x y z
N MET A 1 30.47 12.59 -6.96
CA MET A 1 30.59 12.75 -8.43
C MET A 1 29.99 11.51 -9.05
N CYS A 2 28.91 11.63 -9.82
CA CYS A 2 28.08 10.49 -10.26
C CYS A 2 28.69 9.61 -11.36
N ALA A 3 30.00 9.72 -11.60
CA ALA A 3 30.70 9.10 -12.71
C ALA A 3 32.10 8.68 -12.26
N GLN A 4 32.36 7.38 -12.12
CA GLN A 4 33.72 6.88 -11.86
C GLN A 4 34.51 6.68 -13.17
N SER A 5 33.81 6.25 -14.24
CA SER A 5 34.35 6.02 -15.59
C SER A 5 34.92 7.28 -16.24
N ARG A 6 35.95 7.10 -17.07
CA ARG A 6 36.55 8.17 -17.91
C ARG A 6 35.56 8.71 -18.94
N ASP A 7 34.71 7.86 -19.50
CA ASP A 7 33.79 8.26 -20.56
C ASP A 7 32.62 9.07 -20.01
N ASP A 8 32.10 8.68 -18.84
CA ASP A 8 31.01 9.39 -18.17
C ASP A 8 31.49 10.74 -17.62
N LYS A 9 32.77 10.85 -17.23
CA LYS A 9 33.42 12.13 -16.93
C LYS A 9 33.51 13.03 -18.17
N LYS A 10 33.96 12.51 -19.32
CA LYS A 10 33.96 13.26 -20.59
C LYS A 10 32.56 13.71 -21.01
N ARG A 11 31.54 12.84 -20.83
CA ARG A 11 30.13 13.18 -21.08
C ARG A 11 29.70 14.36 -20.21
N LEU A 12 30.02 14.33 -18.91
CA LEU A 12 29.75 15.43 -17.99
C LEU A 12 30.49 16.71 -18.37
N GLU A 13 31.79 16.64 -18.67
CA GLU A 13 32.62 17.77 -19.13
C GLU A 13 32.02 18.42 -20.41
N THR A 14 31.57 17.59 -21.36
CA THR A 14 30.92 18.05 -22.60
C THR A 14 29.60 18.76 -22.32
N VAL A 15 28.76 18.22 -21.43
CA VAL A 15 27.47 18.82 -21.04
C VAL A 15 27.69 20.15 -20.29
N LEU A 16 28.65 20.20 -19.35
CA LEU A 16 28.99 21.44 -18.64
C LEU A 16 29.50 22.52 -19.61
N SER A 17 30.37 22.16 -20.55
CA SER A 17 30.87 23.05 -21.61
C SER A 17 29.72 23.58 -22.48
N GLY A 18 28.79 22.71 -22.90
CA GLY A 18 27.60 23.08 -23.67
C GLY A 18 26.60 23.98 -22.93
N LEU A 19 26.64 24.02 -21.59
CA LEU A 19 25.87 24.94 -20.74
C LEU A 19 26.61 26.24 -20.43
N GLY A 20 27.86 26.42 -20.92
CA GLY A 20 28.71 27.55 -20.57
C GLY A 20 29.19 27.52 -19.10
N LEU A 21 29.12 26.36 -18.44
CA LEU A 21 29.55 26.17 -17.06
C LEU A 21 31.06 25.86 -16.99
N PRO A 22 31.74 26.20 -15.87
CA PRO A 22 33.10 25.76 -15.61
C PRO A 22 33.19 24.22 -15.65
N HIS A 23 34.17 23.70 -16.38
CA HIS A 23 34.24 22.28 -16.77
C HIS A 23 35.67 21.70 -16.78
N GLY A 24 36.69 22.53 -16.56
CA GLY A 24 38.06 22.07 -16.31
C GLY A 24 38.16 21.28 -15.00
N LYS A 25 39.12 20.34 -14.94
CA LYS A 25 39.30 19.41 -13.82
C LYS A 25 39.46 20.09 -12.43
N ASN A 26 39.98 21.31 -12.41
CA ASN A 26 40.22 22.11 -11.21
C ASN A 26 39.30 23.33 -11.12
N ASP A 27 38.34 23.46 -12.03
CA ASP A 27 37.41 24.58 -12.05
C ASP A 27 36.44 24.49 -10.86
N THR A 28 35.93 25.64 -10.42
CA THR A 28 34.90 25.71 -9.37
C THR A 28 33.72 26.53 -9.85
N ILE A 29 32.51 26.04 -9.57
CA ILE A 29 31.27 26.76 -9.86
C ILE A 29 30.88 27.52 -8.59
N ASN A 30 30.66 28.83 -8.69
CA ASN A 30 30.24 29.65 -7.54
C ASN A 30 28.80 29.28 -7.12
N PRO A 31 28.56 28.78 -5.89
CA PRO A 31 27.23 28.37 -5.44
C PRO A 31 26.16 29.46 -5.52
N THR A 32 26.53 30.74 -5.35
CA THR A 32 25.58 31.87 -5.43
C THR A 32 25.11 32.19 -6.85
N LYS A 33 25.82 31.67 -7.87
CA LYS A 33 25.49 31.84 -9.30
C LYS A 33 24.92 30.57 -9.93
N PHE A 34 24.98 29.43 -9.24
CA PHE A 34 24.51 28.15 -9.74
C PHE A 34 23.12 27.87 -9.18
N THR A 35 22.09 28.25 -9.93
CA THR A 35 20.71 28.11 -9.51
C THR A 35 20.21 26.68 -9.67
N PHE A 36 19.08 26.36 -9.03
CA PHE A 36 18.42 25.07 -9.28
C PHE A 36 17.98 24.91 -10.75
N ASP A 37 17.66 25.99 -11.46
CA ASP A 37 17.34 25.93 -12.89
C ASP A 37 18.56 25.54 -13.73
N ASP A 38 19.77 26.01 -13.39
CA ASP A 38 21.02 25.60 -14.04
C ASP A 38 21.32 24.13 -13.77
N PHE A 39 21.15 23.69 -12.51
CA PHE A 39 21.27 22.27 -12.14
C PHE A 39 20.24 21.39 -12.87
N PHE A 40 19.00 21.85 -13.03
CA PHE A 40 17.97 21.10 -13.76
C PHE A 40 18.29 21.01 -15.26
N ARG A 41 18.81 22.07 -15.88
CA ARG A 41 19.31 22.03 -17.27
C ARG A 41 20.45 21.03 -17.44
N LEU A 42 21.38 20.98 -16.48
CA LEU A 42 22.42 19.97 -16.39
C LEU A 42 21.84 18.56 -16.28
N TYR A 43 20.83 18.33 -15.41
CA TYR A 43 20.14 17.04 -15.32
C TYR A 43 19.50 16.63 -16.67
N VAL A 44 18.77 17.53 -17.34
CA VAL A 44 18.08 17.23 -18.61
C VAL A 44 19.08 16.85 -19.71
N GLN A 45 20.13 17.66 -19.90
CA GLN A 45 21.14 17.38 -20.92
C GLN A 45 22.02 16.17 -20.60
N LEU A 46 22.26 15.88 -19.32
CA LEU A 46 23.01 14.71 -18.90
C LEU A 46 22.19 13.43 -19.07
N THR A 47 20.90 13.43 -18.71
CA THR A 47 20.06 12.22 -18.70
C THR A 47 19.36 11.92 -20.03
N GLN A 48 19.11 12.91 -20.89
CA GLN A 48 18.57 12.74 -22.25
C GLN A 48 17.35 11.80 -22.28
N ARG A 49 16.27 12.25 -21.62
CA ARG A 49 15.04 11.48 -21.34
C ARG A 49 14.15 11.28 -22.58
N THR A 50 14.67 10.65 -23.62
CA THR A 50 13.96 10.42 -24.89
C THR A 50 12.66 9.63 -24.73
N GLU A 51 12.58 8.76 -23.72
CA GLU A 51 11.38 8.00 -23.39
C GLU A 51 10.27 8.90 -22.79
N VAL A 52 10.64 9.93 -22.04
CA VAL A 52 9.68 10.93 -21.53
C VAL A 52 9.28 11.89 -22.64
N GLU A 53 10.20 12.20 -23.54
CA GLU A 53 9.93 13.03 -24.72
C GLU A 53 8.95 12.35 -25.68
N ALA A 54 9.05 11.03 -25.86
CA ALA A 54 8.07 10.23 -26.60
C ALA A 54 6.65 10.36 -25.99
N VAL A 55 6.52 10.17 -24.67
CA VAL A 55 5.23 10.34 -23.95
C VAL A 55 4.69 11.77 -24.10
N PHE A 56 5.55 12.79 -24.00
CA PHE A 56 5.12 14.18 -24.20
C PHE A 56 4.62 14.42 -25.62
N ASN A 57 5.33 13.89 -26.63
CA ASN A 57 5.01 14.07 -28.04
C ASN A 57 3.73 13.32 -28.46
N GLU A 58 3.34 12.24 -27.78
CA GLU A 58 2.08 11.52 -28.02
C GLU A 58 0.86 12.44 -27.88
N TYR A 59 0.79 13.23 -26.82
CA TYR A 59 -0.30 14.18 -26.57
C TYR A 59 -0.15 15.47 -27.39
N VAL A 60 1.09 15.90 -27.67
CA VAL A 60 1.41 17.23 -28.21
C VAL A 60 1.48 17.25 -29.74
N GLY A 61 1.79 16.12 -30.37
CA GLY A 61 1.96 15.98 -31.81
C GLY A 61 3.12 16.84 -32.33
N THR A 62 2.83 17.75 -33.25
CA THR A 62 3.83 18.63 -33.90
C THR A 62 4.09 19.94 -33.15
N LYS A 63 3.36 20.23 -32.07
CA LYS A 63 3.55 21.44 -31.25
C LYS A 63 4.81 21.27 -30.37
N LYS A 64 5.28 22.37 -29.78
CA LYS A 64 6.41 22.37 -28.81
C LYS A 64 5.97 22.52 -27.35
N TYR A 65 4.66 22.44 -27.09
CA TYR A 65 4.05 22.63 -25.79
C TYR A 65 2.72 21.89 -25.69
N MET A 66 2.43 21.39 -24.49
CA MET A 66 1.14 20.84 -24.13
C MET A 66 0.22 21.97 -23.66
N THR A 67 -1.03 21.97 -24.10
CA THR A 67 -2.07 22.88 -23.61
C THR A 67 -2.65 22.39 -22.28
N ALA A 68 -3.26 23.28 -21.49
CA ALA A 68 -3.92 22.88 -20.24
C ALA A 68 -4.97 21.79 -20.47
N GLU A 69 -5.69 21.83 -21.59
CA GLU A 69 -6.70 20.84 -21.97
C GLU A 69 -6.08 19.46 -22.28
N GLN A 70 -4.96 19.42 -23.01
CA GLN A 70 -4.20 18.17 -23.23
C GLN A 70 -3.57 17.64 -21.93
N PHE A 71 -3.21 18.52 -20.99
CA PHE A 71 -2.68 18.10 -19.70
C PHE A 71 -3.78 17.55 -18.77
N VAL A 72 -5.00 18.11 -18.80
CA VAL A 72 -6.20 17.51 -18.19
C VAL A 72 -6.44 16.10 -18.73
N GLU A 73 -6.33 15.92 -20.05
CA GLU A 73 -6.47 14.60 -20.69
C GLU A 73 -5.45 13.59 -20.14
N PHE A 74 -4.17 13.95 -20.13
CA PHE A 74 -3.09 13.14 -19.55
C PHE A 74 -3.31 12.80 -18.07
N LEU A 75 -3.73 13.79 -17.25
CA LEU A 75 -4.02 13.57 -15.82
C LEU A 75 -5.17 12.57 -15.62
N ASN A 76 -6.25 12.71 -16.38
CA ASN A 76 -7.48 11.95 -16.17
C ASN A 76 -7.50 10.57 -16.85
N GLN A 77 -6.89 10.43 -18.04
CA GLN A 77 -6.86 9.15 -18.76
C GLN A 77 -5.69 8.25 -18.31
N THR A 78 -4.55 8.84 -17.95
CA THR A 78 -3.30 8.09 -17.73
C THR A 78 -2.84 8.10 -16.28
N GLN A 79 -2.92 9.23 -15.57
CA GLN A 79 -2.40 9.32 -14.20
C GLN A 79 -3.42 8.97 -13.11
N ARG A 80 -4.73 9.06 -13.40
CA ARG A 80 -5.81 8.78 -12.45
C ARG A 80 -5.93 7.28 -12.15
N ASP A 81 -6.15 6.95 -10.88
CA ASP A 81 -6.54 5.60 -10.45
C ASP A 81 -8.04 5.35 -10.72
N PRO A 82 -8.42 4.45 -11.66
CA PRO A 82 -9.83 4.21 -11.98
C PRO A 82 -10.59 3.50 -10.86
N ARG A 83 -9.88 2.94 -9.87
CA ARG A 83 -10.48 2.32 -8.66
C ARG A 83 -10.94 3.37 -7.64
N LEU A 84 -10.63 4.65 -7.85
CA LEU A 84 -11.04 5.74 -6.96
C LEU A 84 -12.40 6.30 -7.34
N ASN A 85 -13.26 6.41 -6.33
CA ASN A 85 -14.57 7.05 -6.46
C ASN A 85 -14.45 8.49 -6.99
N GLU A 86 -15.28 8.83 -7.97
CA GLU A 86 -15.24 10.10 -8.70
C GLU A 86 -15.75 11.31 -7.90
N ILE A 87 -16.52 11.09 -6.83
CA ILE A 87 -17.03 12.16 -5.96
C ILE A 87 -15.99 12.51 -4.89
N LEU A 88 -15.41 11.49 -4.24
CA LEU A 88 -14.39 11.67 -3.20
C LEU A 88 -13.04 12.11 -3.78
N TYR A 89 -12.74 11.68 -5.00
CA TYR A 89 -11.53 12.05 -5.74
C TYR A 89 -11.97 12.56 -7.12
N PRO A 90 -12.35 13.84 -7.27
CA PRO A 90 -12.80 14.38 -8.54
C PRO A 90 -11.74 14.28 -9.64
N TYR A 91 -12.21 14.32 -10.89
CA TYR A 91 -11.34 14.47 -12.06
C TYR A 91 -10.60 15.82 -12.02
N ALA A 92 -9.38 15.86 -12.54
CA ALA A 92 -8.67 17.11 -12.75
C ALA A 92 -9.42 17.96 -13.78
N ASP A 93 -9.58 19.25 -13.50
CA ASP A 93 -10.18 20.22 -14.41
C ASP A 93 -9.11 21.18 -14.97
N THR A 94 -9.53 22.10 -15.83
CA THR A 94 -8.60 23.07 -16.44
C THR A 94 -8.04 24.08 -15.42
N ALA A 95 -8.67 24.26 -14.26
CA ALA A 95 -8.11 25.07 -13.18
C ALA A 95 -6.93 24.34 -12.52
N ARG A 96 -7.14 23.12 -12.01
CA ARG A 96 -6.09 22.28 -11.42
C ARG A 96 -4.91 22.06 -12.38
N ALA A 97 -5.19 21.87 -13.68
CA ALA A 97 -4.14 21.79 -14.69
C ALA A 97 -3.33 23.09 -14.81
N ARG A 98 -3.96 24.27 -14.75
CA ARG A 98 -3.25 25.56 -14.78
C ARG A 98 -2.42 25.79 -13.52
N ASP A 99 -2.90 25.40 -12.35
CA ASP A 99 -2.14 25.52 -11.08
C ASP A 99 -0.84 24.71 -11.13
N VAL A 100 -0.92 23.46 -11.61
CA VAL A 100 0.25 22.58 -11.82
C VAL A 100 1.21 23.17 -12.86
N ILE A 101 0.68 23.76 -13.94
CA ILE A 101 1.50 24.45 -14.95
C ILE A 101 2.18 25.70 -14.34
N GLU A 102 1.51 26.49 -13.51
CA GLU A 102 2.11 27.65 -12.85
C GLU A 102 3.25 27.27 -11.88
N GLN A 103 3.08 26.16 -11.18
CA GLN A 103 4.06 25.61 -10.25
C GLN A 103 5.31 25.06 -10.96
N TYR A 104 5.15 24.25 -12.02
CA TYR A 104 6.27 23.51 -12.62
C TYR A 104 6.84 24.08 -13.92
N GLU A 105 6.13 24.96 -14.65
CA GLU A 105 6.65 25.55 -15.89
C GLU A 105 7.68 26.66 -15.60
N PRO A 106 8.97 26.50 -16.00
CA PRO A 106 9.98 27.53 -15.80
C PRO A 106 9.71 28.79 -16.66
N ASN A 107 9.16 28.65 -17.86
CA ASN A 107 8.90 29.79 -18.73
C ASN A 107 7.61 30.50 -18.33
N LYS A 108 7.73 31.58 -17.54
CA LYS A 108 6.60 32.38 -17.06
C LYS A 108 5.72 32.99 -18.16
N TYR A 109 6.17 33.07 -19.41
CA TYR A 109 5.31 33.44 -20.54
C TYR A 109 4.38 32.30 -20.99
N MET A 110 4.88 31.06 -21.00
CA MET A 110 4.11 29.87 -21.37
C MET A 110 3.17 29.47 -20.24
N SER A 111 3.65 29.51 -19.00
CA SER A 111 2.86 29.36 -17.78
C SER A 111 1.61 30.26 -17.77
N LYS A 112 1.76 31.57 -18.00
CA LYS A 112 0.64 32.54 -18.10
C LYS A 112 -0.36 32.26 -19.23
N LYS A 113 0.02 31.43 -20.22
CA LYS A 113 -0.85 30.99 -21.32
C LYS A 113 -1.48 29.61 -21.08
N GLY A 114 -1.24 28.97 -19.92
CA GLY A 114 -1.64 27.57 -19.69
C GLY A 114 -0.93 26.61 -20.64
N GLN A 115 0.35 26.89 -20.96
CA GLN A 115 1.18 26.08 -21.85
C GLN A 115 2.35 25.46 -21.07
N LEU A 116 2.46 24.14 -21.14
CA LEU A 116 3.51 23.35 -20.49
C LEU A 116 4.57 22.93 -21.51
N SER A 117 5.82 23.28 -21.26
CA SER A 117 6.97 22.79 -22.03
C SER A 117 7.35 21.36 -21.62
N PHE A 118 8.15 20.68 -22.44
CA PHE A 118 8.75 19.40 -22.05
C PHE A 118 9.52 19.48 -20.72
N THR A 119 10.18 20.63 -20.45
CA THR A 119 10.91 20.85 -19.20
C THR A 119 9.96 20.96 -18.01
N GLY A 120 8.83 21.66 -18.15
CA GLY A 120 7.79 21.71 -17.11
C GLY A 120 7.10 20.36 -16.89
N PHE A 121 6.82 19.61 -17.96
CA PHE A 121 6.26 18.26 -17.88
C PHE A 121 7.19 17.27 -17.16
N LEU A 122 8.49 17.30 -17.46
CA LEU A 122 9.49 16.49 -16.75
C LEU A 122 9.66 16.93 -15.29
N ARG A 123 9.51 18.23 -14.96
CA ARG A 123 9.45 18.71 -13.57
C ARG A 123 8.25 18.15 -12.84
N TYR A 124 7.05 18.20 -13.43
CA TYR A 124 5.85 17.57 -12.87
C TYR A 124 6.06 16.07 -12.62
N LEU A 125 6.58 15.32 -13.61
CA LEU A 125 6.81 13.86 -13.46
C LEU A 125 7.81 13.49 -12.36
N LEU A 126 8.73 14.39 -12.00
CA LEU A 126 9.72 14.25 -10.94
C LEU A 126 9.28 14.88 -9.60
N SER A 127 8.10 15.49 -9.54
CA SER A 127 7.60 16.22 -8.38
C SER A 127 6.81 15.35 -7.40
N GLU A 128 6.55 15.89 -6.21
CA GLU A 128 5.77 15.24 -5.17
C GLU A 128 4.28 15.04 -5.56
N ASP A 129 3.73 15.91 -6.41
CA ASP A 129 2.39 15.76 -7.02
C ASP A 129 2.27 14.51 -7.89
N ASN A 130 3.39 13.94 -8.36
CA ASN A 130 3.42 12.76 -9.23
C ASN A 130 3.97 11.49 -8.53
N ASN A 131 4.00 11.47 -7.19
CA ASN A 131 4.48 10.34 -6.39
C ASN A 131 3.77 8.99 -6.72
N ILE A 132 4.53 7.89 -6.66
CA ILE A 132 4.02 6.52 -6.92
C ILE A 132 3.09 5.96 -5.83
N ILE A 133 3.19 6.49 -4.61
CA ILE A 133 2.29 6.18 -3.49
C ILE A 133 1.46 7.42 -3.21
N SER A 134 0.13 7.27 -3.19
CA SER A 134 -0.77 8.36 -2.81
C SER A 134 -0.63 8.70 -1.32
N SER A 135 -0.47 9.98 -0.99
CA SER A 135 -0.33 10.47 0.38
C SER A 135 -1.52 10.09 1.26
N SER A 136 -2.75 10.21 0.75
CA SER A 136 -4.00 9.82 1.42
C SER A 136 -4.14 8.31 1.65
N LYS A 137 -3.45 7.47 0.87
CA LYS A 137 -3.46 6.00 1.02
C LYS A 137 -2.31 5.47 1.88
N GLY A 138 -1.39 6.35 2.31
CA GLY A 138 -0.24 5.99 3.16
C GLY A 138 -0.57 5.94 4.66
N SER A 139 -1.67 6.59 5.06
CA SER A 139 -2.27 6.60 6.39
C SER A 139 -3.61 5.87 6.35
N ASN A 140 -3.81 4.88 7.22
CA ASN A 140 -5.14 4.28 7.39
C ASN A 140 -5.99 5.21 8.27
N GLU A 141 -6.69 6.18 7.65
CA GLU A 141 -7.78 6.88 8.33
C GLU A 141 -9.00 5.95 8.47
N SER A 142 -8.98 5.14 9.52
CA SER A 142 -10.17 4.44 9.99
C SER A 142 -11.02 5.39 10.82
N THR A 143 -12.21 5.73 10.34
CA THR A 143 -13.21 6.50 11.09
C THR A 143 -13.58 5.76 12.38
N SER A 144 -13.08 6.23 13.51
CA SER A 144 -13.33 5.63 14.82
C SER A 144 -14.71 6.01 15.34
N THR A 145 -15.60 5.02 15.49
CA THR A 145 -16.78 5.16 16.33
C THR A 145 -16.36 4.85 17.77
N GLU A 146 -16.46 5.82 18.67
CA GLU A 146 -16.02 5.65 20.06
C GLU A 146 -16.95 4.68 20.82
N GLY A 147 -16.35 3.69 21.47
CA GLY A 147 -17.01 2.81 22.43
C GLY A 147 -16.31 2.94 23.78
N SER A 148 -16.96 3.62 24.73
CA SER A 148 -16.45 3.77 26.09
C SER A 148 -16.39 2.42 26.81
N SER A 149 -15.26 2.13 27.46
CA SER A 149 -15.14 1.09 28.47
C SER A 149 -14.56 1.70 29.75
N THR A 150 -15.39 1.74 30.80
CA THR A 150 -15.01 2.17 32.15
C THR A 150 -14.18 1.09 32.86
N ASP A 151 -13.00 1.48 33.36
CA ASP A 151 -12.34 0.76 34.45
C ASP A 151 -13.14 0.89 35.76
N PRO A 152 -12.89 -0.01 36.72
CA PRO A 152 -12.58 0.48 38.05
C PRO A 152 -11.30 -0.14 38.63
N ASP A 153 -10.53 0.71 39.32
CA ASP A 153 -9.47 0.31 40.25
C ASP A 153 -10.05 -0.49 41.45
N ASP A 154 -9.22 -1.25 42.17
CA ASP A 154 -8.52 -0.76 43.38
C ASP A 154 -8.10 -1.88 44.36
N GLU A 155 -7.08 -1.57 45.18
CA GLU A 155 -6.67 -2.20 46.45
C GLU A 155 -6.23 -3.70 46.48
N ALA A 156 -5.40 -4.19 47.43
CA ALA A 156 -4.26 -3.65 48.18
C ALA A 156 -3.66 -4.78 49.07
N GLU A 157 -2.47 -4.53 49.65
CA GLU A 157 -1.95 -5.09 50.92
C GLU A 157 -1.38 -6.54 51.02
N ASN A 158 -0.07 -6.61 51.38
CA ASN A 158 0.51 -7.31 52.55
C ASN A 158 0.46 -8.87 52.67
N LEU A 159 1.41 -9.59 53.29
CA LEU A 159 2.73 -9.29 53.90
C LEU A 159 3.55 -10.61 54.03
N GLU A 160 4.89 -10.50 54.07
CA GLU A 160 5.91 -11.33 54.77
C GLU A 160 5.78 -12.87 54.98
N GLY A 161 6.93 -13.58 54.84
CA GLY A 161 7.13 -14.93 55.41
C GLY A 161 8.40 -15.66 54.93
N GLU A 162 9.48 -15.65 55.71
CA GLU A 162 10.77 -16.28 55.34
C GLU A 162 10.86 -17.82 55.54
N SER A 163 11.85 -18.40 54.85
CA SER A 163 12.70 -19.53 55.28
C SER A 163 12.22 -20.98 55.07
N GLY A 164 13.16 -21.89 54.79
CA GLY A 164 12.86 -23.34 54.77
C GLY A 164 13.75 -24.23 53.88
N LEU A 165 15.05 -24.29 54.15
CA LEU A 165 16.01 -25.18 53.45
C LEU A 165 15.61 -26.68 53.56
N ASN A 166 15.61 -27.45 52.46
CA ASN A 166 16.53 -28.60 52.26
C ASN A 166 16.33 -29.44 50.98
N LYS A 167 17.38 -30.22 50.66
CA LYS A 167 17.55 -31.03 49.44
C LYS A 167 17.05 -32.47 49.60
N SER A 168 16.61 -33.06 48.50
CA SER A 168 16.99 -34.44 48.14
C SER A 168 17.03 -34.60 46.63
N THR A 169 18.15 -35.13 46.12
CA THR A 169 18.38 -35.42 44.71
C THR A 169 17.94 -36.83 44.36
N GLU A 170 17.33 -37.01 43.19
CA GLU A 170 17.49 -38.23 42.40
C GLU A 170 17.58 -37.88 40.91
N ARG A 171 18.36 -38.66 40.14
CA ARG A 171 18.71 -38.37 38.74
C ARG A 171 18.15 -39.44 37.82
N GLY A 172 17.64 -39.01 36.67
CA GLY A 172 17.69 -39.80 35.43
C GLY A 172 16.36 -39.95 34.70
N ASP A 173 16.19 -39.19 33.62
CA ASP A 173 16.20 -39.81 32.28
C ASP A 173 16.67 -38.80 31.21
N ASP A 174 17.51 -39.24 30.28
CA ASP A 174 18.11 -38.40 29.23
C ASP A 174 17.21 -38.35 27.99
N SER A 175 16.12 -37.57 28.09
CA SER A 175 15.31 -37.23 26.92
C SER A 175 15.74 -35.89 26.31
N LYS A 176 15.71 -35.79 24.97
CA LYS A 176 16.16 -34.60 24.24
C LYS A 176 15.45 -33.34 24.74
N ALA A 177 16.20 -32.42 25.34
CA ALA A 177 15.68 -31.13 25.77
C ALA A 177 15.13 -30.31 24.60
N GLN A 178 13.82 -30.44 24.37
CA GLN A 178 12.99 -29.29 24.06
C GLN A 178 13.29 -28.23 25.13
N ALA A 179 13.34 -26.96 24.76
CA ALA A 179 13.61 -25.88 25.71
C ALA A 179 12.39 -25.73 26.63
N THR A 180 12.36 -26.50 27.72
CA THR A 180 11.41 -26.33 28.82
C THR A 180 11.73 -25.01 29.49
N GLU A 181 10.90 -24.00 29.21
CA GLU A 181 10.93 -22.76 29.97
C GLU A 181 10.70 -23.08 31.45
N THR A 182 11.46 -22.43 32.34
CA THR A 182 11.26 -22.57 33.78
C THR A 182 9.91 -21.98 34.16
N GLU A 183 9.23 -22.62 35.10
CA GLU A 183 7.99 -22.08 35.69
C GLU A 183 8.17 -20.63 36.14
N ALA A 184 7.19 -19.78 35.83
CA ALA A 184 7.29 -18.35 36.09
C ALA A 184 7.14 -18.06 37.59
N GLY A 185 8.10 -17.32 38.16
CA GLY A 185 7.95 -16.75 39.50
C GLY A 185 6.75 -15.81 39.57
N ALA A 186 6.12 -15.73 40.73
CA ALA A 186 4.91 -14.93 40.95
C ALA A 186 5.10 -13.45 40.54
N GLU A 187 6.30 -12.91 40.76
CA GLU A 187 6.69 -11.53 40.44
C GLU A 187 6.74 -11.26 38.93
N ILE A 188 7.05 -12.27 38.12
CA ILE A 188 7.02 -12.17 36.65
C ILE A 188 5.60 -12.43 36.14
N SER A 189 4.90 -13.41 36.74
CA SER A 189 3.50 -13.73 36.40
C SER A 189 2.58 -12.51 36.60
N ALA A 190 2.77 -11.74 37.66
CA ALA A 190 2.03 -10.51 37.96
C ALA A 190 2.19 -9.39 36.90
N LEU A 191 3.17 -9.49 35.99
CA LEU A 191 3.37 -8.54 34.88
C LEU A 191 2.67 -8.98 33.58
N VAL A 192 2.10 -10.18 33.53
CA VAL A 192 1.46 -10.76 32.35
C VAL A 192 -0.05 -10.50 32.38
N ASN A 193 -0.58 -9.89 31.32
CA ASN A 193 -2.00 -9.58 31.17
C ASN A 193 -2.54 -9.96 29.77
N TYR A 194 -2.60 -9.01 28.83
CA TYR A 194 -3.22 -9.15 27.50
C TYR A 194 -2.46 -10.06 26.52
N VAL A 195 -1.27 -10.52 26.89
CA VAL A 195 -0.38 -11.33 26.05
C VAL A 195 0.13 -12.50 26.89
N GLN A 196 -0.78 -13.36 27.33
CA GLN A 196 -0.46 -14.54 28.14
C GLN A 196 -0.04 -15.72 27.26
N PRO A 197 1.23 -16.14 27.26
CA PRO A 197 1.68 -17.27 26.46
C PRO A 197 1.13 -18.58 27.03
N VAL A 198 0.42 -19.35 26.21
CA VAL A 198 -0.09 -20.69 26.55
C VAL A 198 0.33 -21.73 25.51
N HIS A 199 0.47 -22.98 25.96
CA HIS A 199 0.75 -24.10 25.08
C HIS A 199 -0.47 -24.37 24.18
N PHE A 200 -0.27 -24.33 22.86
CA PHE A 200 -1.33 -24.57 21.89
C PHE A 200 -1.73 -26.05 21.87
N ILE A 201 -3.01 -26.34 22.14
CA ILE A 201 -3.58 -27.69 22.09
C ILE A 201 -4.25 -27.92 20.73
N SER A 202 -5.30 -27.15 20.43
CA SER A 202 -5.98 -27.15 19.14
C SER A 202 -6.71 -25.83 18.87
N PHE A 203 -7.11 -25.62 17.62
CA PHE A 203 -7.94 -24.47 17.26
C PHE A 203 -9.33 -24.54 17.90
N ASP A 204 -9.88 -25.73 18.12
CA ASP A 204 -11.21 -25.89 18.72
C ASP A 204 -11.20 -25.66 20.24
N ASP A 205 -10.19 -26.16 20.96
CA ASP A 205 -9.99 -25.87 22.39
C ASP A 205 -9.84 -24.35 22.64
N SER A 206 -9.04 -23.67 21.81
CA SER A 206 -8.90 -22.21 21.85
C SER A 206 -10.23 -21.48 21.58
N ARG A 207 -11.00 -21.96 20.60
CA ARG A 207 -12.31 -21.42 20.17
C ARG A 207 -13.40 -21.62 21.22
N GLU A 208 -13.34 -22.72 21.99
CA GLU A 208 -14.27 -23.02 23.07
C GLU A 208 -14.00 -22.19 24.32
N ARG A 209 -12.72 -22.04 24.72
CA ARG A 209 -12.29 -21.22 25.87
C ARG A 209 -12.58 -19.73 25.69
N LYS A 210 -12.36 -19.18 24.49
CA LYS A 210 -12.58 -17.76 24.14
C LYS A 210 -11.77 -16.76 24.98
N HIS A 211 -10.63 -17.18 25.54
CA HIS A 211 -9.71 -16.30 26.25
C HIS A 211 -8.87 -15.48 25.26
N PHE A 212 -9.33 -14.26 24.92
CA PHE A 212 -8.68 -13.43 23.88
C PHE A 212 -7.29 -12.90 24.27
N TYR A 213 -6.96 -12.89 25.56
CA TYR A 213 -5.63 -12.55 26.10
C TYR A 213 -4.63 -13.73 26.04
N GLU A 214 -5.12 -14.97 25.85
CA GLU A 214 -4.25 -16.13 25.62
C GLU A 214 -3.71 -16.10 24.20
N MET A 215 -2.40 -16.32 24.07
CA MET A 215 -1.68 -16.34 22.81
C MET A 215 -0.71 -17.52 22.75
N SER A 216 -0.36 -17.95 21.54
CA SER A 216 0.60 -19.04 21.35
C SER A 216 1.76 -18.63 20.44
N SER A 217 2.94 -19.11 20.80
CA SER A 217 4.16 -18.99 19.99
C SER A 217 4.46 -20.30 19.28
N PHE A 218 4.70 -20.22 17.97
CA PHE A 218 4.96 -21.35 17.08
C PHE A 218 6.32 -21.17 16.39
N ASP A 219 7.11 -22.22 16.28
CA ASP A 219 8.22 -22.19 15.31
C ASP A 219 7.69 -22.25 13.87
N GLU A 220 8.49 -21.79 12.90
CA GLU A 220 8.08 -21.74 11.49
C GLU A 220 7.60 -23.09 10.93
N ARG A 221 8.07 -24.23 11.46
CA ARG A 221 7.73 -25.57 10.98
C ARG A 221 6.37 -25.98 11.54
N GLN A 222 6.15 -25.79 12.84
CA GLN A 222 4.85 -26.01 13.47
C GLN A 222 3.78 -25.13 12.84
N ALA A 223 4.05 -23.83 12.68
CA ALA A 223 3.14 -22.90 12.01
C ALA A 223 2.88 -23.30 10.54
N THR A 224 3.88 -23.83 9.83
CA THR A 224 3.71 -24.34 8.45
C THR A 224 2.83 -25.59 8.39
N VAL A 225 2.91 -26.48 9.39
CA VAL A 225 2.02 -27.65 9.48
C VAL A 225 0.59 -27.21 9.74
N LEU A 226 0.36 -26.37 10.76
CA LEU A 226 -0.97 -25.82 11.07
C LEU A 226 -1.60 -25.09 9.87
N LEU A 227 -0.81 -24.29 9.14
CA LEU A 227 -1.29 -23.59 7.94
C LEU A 227 -1.61 -24.54 6.76
N LYS A 228 -0.96 -25.71 6.68
CA LYS A 228 -1.27 -26.70 5.63
C LYS A 228 -2.50 -27.53 5.94
N GLU A 229 -2.66 -27.93 7.20
CA GLU A 229 -3.73 -28.83 7.63
C GLU A 229 -5.02 -28.08 7.96
N TYR A 230 -4.93 -26.89 8.59
CA TYR A 230 -6.08 -26.13 9.10
C TYR A 230 -6.00 -24.62 8.74
N PRO A 231 -5.90 -24.27 7.45
CA PRO A 231 -5.65 -22.89 7.00
C PRO A 231 -6.74 -21.89 7.38
N SER A 232 -8.03 -22.27 7.32
CA SER A 232 -9.14 -21.36 7.62
C SER A 232 -9.37 -21.20 9.12
N GLU A 233 -9.12 -22.26 9.88
CA GLU A 233 -9.14 -22.29 11.34
C GLU A 233 -8.05 -21.38 11.91
N PHE A 234 -6.85 -21.38 11.31
CA PHE A 234 -5.76 -20.50 11.72
C PHE A 234 -6.09 -19.02 11.46
N VAL A 235 -6.76 -18.71 10.34
CA VAL A 235 -7.27 -17.34 10.09
C VAL A 235 -8.33 -16.95 11.13
N GLU A 236 -9.24 -17.86 11.49
CA GLU A 236 -10.31 -17.61 12.47
C GLU A 236 -9.75 -17.38 13.88
N TYR A 237 -8.79 -18.21 14.31
CA TYR A 237 -8.02 -18.02 15.55
C TYR A 237 -7.42 -16.59 15.60
N ASN A 238 -6.73 -16.20 14.52
CA ASN A 238 -6.07 -14.91 14.41
C ASN A 238 -7.03 -13.69 14.34
N LYS A 239 -8.36 -13.87 14.29
CA LYS A 239 -9.31 -12.76 14.46
C LYS A 239 -9.47 -12.34 15.92
N ASN A 240 -9.31 -13.27 16.85
CA ASN A 240 -9.65 -13.07 18.26
C ASN A 240 -8.45 -13.23 19.20
N GLN A 241 -7.40 -13.96 18.78
CA GLN A 241 -6.18 -14.20 19.56
C GLN A 241 -4.92 -13.82 18.77
N LEU A 242 -3.80 -13.64 19.48
CA LEU A 242 -2.50 -13.40 18.87
C LEU A 242 -1.78 -14.72 18.57
N SER A 243 -1.10 -14.78 17.44
CA SER A 243 -0.08 -15.79 17.17
C SER A 243 1.28 -15.12 16.92
N ARG A 244 2.32 -15.74 17.50
CA ARG A 244 3.72 -15.39 17.22
C ARG A 244 4.38 -16.52 16.46
N VAL A 245 5.01 -16.20 15.34
CA VAL A 245 5.76 -17.17 14.52
C VAL A 245 7.23 -16.75 14.54
N TYR A 246 8.14 -17.68 14.82
CA TYR A 246 9.58 -17.40 14.91
C TYR A 246 10.45 -18.41 14.13
N PRO A 247 11.68 -18.04 13.74
CA PRO A 247 12.53 -18.91 12.92
C PRO A 247 12.94 -20.17 13.67
N ALA A 248 12.96 -21.32 13.01
CA ALA A 248 13.36 -22.58 13.64
C ALA A 248 14.85 -22.56 14.01
N GLY A 249 15.18 -23.15 15.16
CA GLY A 249 16.56 -23.20 15.70
C GLY A 249 17.61 -23.86 14.80
N THR A 250 17.22 -24.48 13.68
CA THR A 250 18.16 -24.96 12.64
C THR A 250 18.75 -23.86 11.76
N ARG A 251 18.24 -22.62 11.84
CA ARG A 251 18.76 -21.45 11.11
C ARG A 251 19.94 -20.83 11.85
N PHE A 252 21.00 -21.61 12.01
CA PHE A 252 22.23 -21.21 12.72
C PHE A 252 22.94 -20.00 12.07
N ASP A 253 22.65 -19.74 10.80
CA ASP A 253 23.11 -18.60 10.01
C ASP A 253 22.28 -17.31 10.23
N SER A 254 21.26 -17.35 11.08
CA SER A 254 20.26 -16.27 11.24
C SER A 254 19.48 -15.93 9.96
N SER A 255 19.35 -16.86 9.01
CA SER A 255 18.47 -16.67 7.85
C SER A 255 17.00 -16.45 8.26
N ASN A 256 16.20 -15.85 7.39
CA ASN A 256 14.76 -15.68 7.59
C ASN A 256 13.92 -16.68 6.79
N PHE A 257 12.70 -16.90 7.27
CA PHE A 257 11.61 -17.49 6.49
C PHE A 257 10.81 -16.39 5.78
N MET A 258 9.95 -16.75 4.82
CA MET A 258 9.13 -15.77 4.09
C MET A 258 7.92 -15.33 4.94
N PRO A 259 7.86 -14.09 5.45
CA PRO A 259 6.83 -13.69 6.41
C PRO A 259 5.42 -13.65 5.82
N GLN A 260 5.31 -13.36 4.51
CA GLN A 260 4.06 -13.36 3.75
C GLN A 260 3.24 -14.65 3.95
N VAL A 261 3.90 -15.80 4.10
CA VAL A 261 3.25 -17.10 4.33
C VAL A 261 2.33 -17.06 5.56
N PHE A 262 2.77 -16.40 6.63
CA PHE A 262 2.02 -16.31 7.89
C PHE A 262 1.14 -15.06 7.97
N TRP A 263 1.49 -13.97 7.28
CA TRP A 263 0.55 -12.86 7.09
C TRP A 263 -0.71 -13.29 6.31
N ASN A 264 -0.58 -14.23 5.35
CA ASN A 264 -1.72 -14.86 4.66
C ASN A 264 -2.64 -15.64 5.61
N ALA A 265 -2.11 -16.15 6.72
CA ALA A 265 -2.88 -16.79 7.81
C ALA A 265 -3.41 -15.79 8.86
N GLY A 266 -3.08 -14.50 8.72
CA GLY A 266 -3.46 -13.45 9.65
C GLY A 266 -2.61 -13.35 10.91
N CYS A 267 -1.48 -14.06 10.97
CA CYS A 267 -0.56 -14.03 12.12
C CYS A 267 0.04 -12.64 12.30
N GLN A 268 0.04 -12.13 13.53
CA GLN A 268 0.39 -10.75 13.83
C GLN A 268 1.89 -10.61 14.15
N LEU A 269 2.42 -11.47 15.01
CA LEU A 269 3.79 -11.36 15.54
C LEU A 269 4.75 -12.28 14.77
N VAL A 270 4.91 -12.01 13.47
CA VAL A 270 5.80 -12.77 12.57
C VAL A 270 7.25 -12.30 12.74
N ALA A 271 7.95 -12.89 13.69
CA ALA A 271 9.29 -12.48 14.12
C ALA A 271 10.39 -12.92 13.14
N LEU A 272 11.30 -11.99 12.83
CA LEU A 272 12.42 -12.18 11.90
C LEU A 272 13.75 -11.75 12.52
N ASN A 273 14.85 -12.26 11.97
CA ASN A 273 16.23 -11.92 12.31
C ASN A 273 16.65 -10.60 11.65
N PHE A 274 16.48 -9.48 12.35
CA PHE A 274 16.84 -8.12 11.87
C PHE A 274 18.33 -7.94 11.52
N GLN A 275 19.21 -8.79 12.06
CA GLN A 275 20.64 -8.84 11.71
C GLN A 275 20.91 -9.32 10.28
N THR A 276 19.92 -9.93 9.60
CA THR A 276 20.07 -10.53 8.27
C THR A 276 19.15 -9.83 7.27
N LEU A 277 19.73 -8.99 6.40
CA LEU A 277 19.00 -8.17 5.41
C LEU A 277 18.63 -8.93 4.12
N ASP A 278 18.19 -10.17 4.29
CA ASP A 278 17.72 -11.00 3.17
C ASP A 278 16.37 -10.51 2.62
N LEU A 279 15.87 -11.19 1.57
CA LEU A 279 14.61 -10.85 0.90
C LEU A 279 13.42 -10.73 1.87
N ALA A 280 13.35 -11.56 2.90
CA ALA A 280 12.27 -11.54 3.87
C ALA A 280 12.34 -10.30 4.77
N MET A 281 13.54 -9.93 5.22
CA MET A 281 13.76 -8.68 5.95
C MET A 281 13.52 -7.44 5.08
N GLN A 282 13.93 -7.47 3.81
CA GLN A 282 13.62 -6.42 2.83
C GLN A 282 12.11 -6.22 2.70
N LEU A 283 11.33 -7.31 2.52
CA LEU A 283 9.86 -7.27 2.48
C LEU A 283 9.28 -6.66 3.76
N ASN A 284 9.73 -7.11 4.93
CA ASN A 284 9.30 -6.60 6.23
C ASN A 284 9.55 -5.09 6.40
N LEU A 285 10.78 -4.62 6.18
CA LEU A 285 11.14 -3.20 6.27
C LEU A 285 10.41 -2.36 5.22
N GLY A 286 10.10 -2.93 4.05
CA GLY A 286 9.36 -2.28 2.99
C GLY A 286 7.88 -2.08 3.31
N ILE A 287 7.18 -3.09 3.83
CA ILE A 287 5.75 -2.97 4.15
C ILE A 287 5.49 -2.17 5.43
N PHE A 288 6.34 -2.30 6.46
CA PHE A 288 6.20 -1.54 7.70
C PHE A 288 6.73 -0.10 7.60
N GLU A 289 7.12 0.36 6.41
CA GLU A 289 7.22 1.79 6.15
C GLU A 289 5.84 2.47 6.14
N TYR A 290 4.84 1.78 5.60
CA TYR A 290 3.49 2.29 5.43
C TYR A 290 2.78 2.42 6.80
N ASN A 291 1.67 3.15 6.84
CA ASN A 291 1.03 3.58 8.08
C ASN A 291 2.01 4.34 9.01
N LEU A 292 2.68 5.34 8.43
CA LEU A 292 3.59 6.29 9.11
C LEU A 292 4.71 5.64 9.95
N ARG A 293 5.17 4.43 9.57
CA ARG A 293 6.21 3.67 10.27
C ARG A 293 5.89 3.31 11.73
N CYS A 294 4.62 3.26 12.11
CA CYS A 294 4.22 2.93 13.49
C CYS A 294 4.48 1.47 13.90
N GLY A 295 4.84 0.59 12.95
CA GLY A 295 5.04 -0.84 13.18
C GLY A 295 3.75 -1.68 13.14
N TYR A 296 2.60 -1.06 12.88
CA TYR A 296 1.30 -1.73 12.78
C TYR A 296 0.66 -1.48 11.42
N LEU A 297 0.12 -2.55 10.81
CA LEU A 297 -0.67 -2.49 9.58
C LEU A 297 -2.02 -3.18 9.86
N LEU A 298 -3.12 -2.53 9.48
CA LEU A 298 -4.46 -3.09 9.66
C LEU A 298 -4.64 -4.28 8.71
N LYS A 299 -5.03 -5.44 9.25
CA LYS A 299 -5.36 -6.61 8.44
C LYS A 299 -6.60 -6.33 7.55
N PRO A 300 -6.67 -6.89 6.34
CA PRO A 300 -7.86 -6.76 5.49
C PRO A 300 -9.14 -7.25 6.17
N ASP A 301 -10.28 -6.67 5.79
CA ASP A 301 -11.57 -6.82 6.48
C ASP A 301 -12.05 -8.26 6.66
N PHE A 302 -11.92 -9.09 5.63
CA PHE A 302 -12.26 -10.52 5.67
C PHE A 302 -11.37 -11.34 6.63
N MET A 303 -10.20 -10.82 7.03
CA MET A 303 -9.32 -11.40 8.06
C MET A 303 -9.59 -10.85 9.47
N ARG A 304 -10.65 -10.05 9.64
CA ARG A 304 -11.08 -9.44 10.92
C ARG A 304 -12.55 -9.73 11.24
N ARG A 305 -13.41 -9.70 10.22
CA ARG A 305 -14.87 -9.92 10.32
C ARG A 305 -15.22 -11.35 10.76
N LYS A 306 -16.07 -11.47 11.79
CA LYS A 306 -16.52 -12.78 12.33
C LYS A 306 -17.52 -13.49 11.41
N ASP A 307 -18.27 -12.74 10.59
CA ASP A 307 -19.27 -13.25 9.66
C ASP A 307 -18.71 -13.75 8.32
N ARG A 308 -17.40 -13.55 8.06
CA ARG A 308 -16.74 -13.96 6.81
C ARG A 308 -15.65 -15.00 7.08
N LYS A 309 -15.76 -16.18 6.46
CA LYS A 309 -14.66 -17.16 6.42
C LYS A 309 -13.73 -16.84 5.24
N PHE A 310 -12.45 -17.13 5.41
CA PHE A 310 -11.44 -16.90 4.38
C PHE A 310 -10.54 -18.13 4.25
N TYR A 311 -10.13 -18.46 3.03
CA TYR A 311 -9.26 -19.60 2.71
C TYR A 311 -7.98 -19.07 2.03
N PRO A 312 -6.83 -19.04 2.74
CA PRO A 312 -5.56 -18.49 2.24
C PRO A 312 -5.01 -19.09 0.93
N PHE A 313 -5.50 -20.26 0.51
CA PHE A 313 -5.09 -20.94 -0.73
C PHE A 313 -6.16 -20.86 -1.84
N ALA A 314 -7.13 -19.96 -1.74
CA ALA A 314 -8.13 -19.73 -2.78
C ALA A 314 -7.46 -19.40 -4.12
N ASP A 315 -7.85 -20.10 -5.17
CA ASP A 315 -7.33 -20.00 -6.55
C ASP A 315 -8.23 -19.15 -7.47
N SER A 316 -9.32 -18.64 -6.91
CA SER A 316 -10.47 -18.04 -7.58
C SER A 316 -10.91 -16.78 -6.82
N THR A 317 -11.72 -15.94 -7.45
CA THR A 317 -12.23 -14.70 -6.85
C THR A 317 -13.15 -15.03 -5.67
N VAL A 318 -12.90 -14.44 -4.51
CA VAL A 318 -13.67 -14.67 -3.27
C VAL A 318 -14.84 -13.69 -3.21
N ASP A 319 -16.03 -14.16 -2.82
CA ASP A 319 -17.21 -13.31 -2.63
C ASP A 319 -16.93 -12.13 -1.68
N GLY A 320 -17.42 -10.94 -2.05
CA GLY A 320 -17.19 -9.70 -1.33
C GLY A 320 -15.76 -9.13 -1.43
N ILE A 321 -14.87 -9.71 -2.23
CA ILE A 321 -13.52 -9.18 -2.48
C ILE A 321 -13.39 -8.73 -3.93
N VAL A 322 -13.12 -7.44 -4.13
CA VAL A 322 -12.78 -6.91 -5.47
C VAL A 322 -11.36 -7.35 -5.83
N ALA A 323 -11.28 -8.36 -6.69
CA ALA A 323 -10.02 -8.78 -7.31
C ALA A 323 -9.51 -7.68 -8.25
N GLY A 324 -8.18 -7.60 -8.39
CA GLY A 324 -7.52 -6.55 -9.17
C GLY A 324 -6.77 -7.10 -10.38
N SER A 325 -6.37 -6.21 -11.28
CA SER A 325 -5.40 -6.46 -12.33
C SER A 325 -4.33 -5.37 -12.28
N VAL A 326 -3.09 -5.73 -12.61
CA VAL A 326 -1.97 -4.78 -12.63
C VAL A 326 -1.04 -5.04 -13.80
N LYS A 327 -0.64 -3.96 -14.48
CA LYS A 327 0.29 -3.97 -15.61
C LYS A 327 1.43 -2.99 -15.29
N ILE A 328 2.68 -3.46 -15.30
CA ILE A 328 3.87 -2.65 -15.01
C ILE A 328 4.85 -2.74 -16.16
N GLN A 329 5.06 -1.63 -16.86
CA GLN A 329 6.11 -1.47 -17.87
C GLN A 329 7.32 -0.81 -17.23
N VAL A 330 8.48 -1.49 -17.27
CA VAL A 330 9.75 -0.88 -16.87
C VAL A 330 10.35 -0.21 -18.10
N ILE A 331 10.38 1.14 -18.09
CA ILE A 331 10.76 1.92 -19.26
C ILE A 331 12.24 2.27 -19.20
N SER A 332 12.72 2.86 -18.11
CA SER A 332 14.12 3.30 -17.99
C SER A 332 14.60 3.34 -16.54
N GLY A 333 15.92 3.46 -16.35
CA GLY A 333 16.56 3.75 -15.07
C GLY A 333 17.36 5.06 -15.12
N GLN A 334 17.58 5.67 -13.97
CA GLN A 334 18.42 6.86 -13.79
C GLN A 334 19.42 6.62 -12.66
N PHE A 335 20.69 6.92 -12.92
CA PHE A 335 21.81 6.90 -11.95
C PHE A 335 21.84 5.66 -11.04
N LEU A 336 21.65 4.47 -11.63
CA LEU A 336 21.51 3.22 -10.86
C LEU A 336 22.81 2.84 -10.14
N THR A 337 23.97 3.00 -10.77
CA THR A 337 25.29 2.73 -10.16
C THR A 337 26.32 3.70 -10.73
N GLU A 338 27.34 4.06 -9.93
CA GLU A 338 28.43 4.95 -10.37
C GLU A 338 29.44 4.26 -11.31
N LYS A 339 29.32 2.93 -11.45
CA LYS A 339 30.15 2.11 -12.33
C LYS A 339 29.56 2.07 -13.75
N LYS A 340 30.43 2.01 -14.75
CA LYS A 340 30.06 1.65 -16.13
C LYS A 340 29.95 0.13 -16.25
N VAL A 341 28.80 -0.41 -15.89
CA VAL A 341 28.42 -1.83 -15.98
C VAL A 341 27.03 -1.96 -16.60
N GLY A 342 26.67 -3.14 -17.10
CA GLY A 342 25.29 -3.39 -17.47
C GLY A 342 24.35 -3.38 -16.28
N THR A 343 23.07 -3.08 -16.51
CA THR A 343 22.02 -3.12 -15.47
C THR A 343 20.75 -3.77 -15.99
N TYR A 344 19.95 -4.34 -15.09
CA TYR A 344 18.60 -4.83 -15.36
C TYR A 344 17.69 -4.64 -14.15
N VAL A 345 16.38 -4.70 -14.38
CA VAL A 345 15.35 -4.61 -13.34
C VAL A 345 14.53 -5.90 -13.32
N GLU A 346 14.16 -6.36 -12.14
CA GLU A 346 13.18 -7.43 -11.93
C GLU A 346 11.93 -6.87 -11.22
N VAL A 347 10.77 -7.42 -11.55
CA VAL A 347 9.49 -7.11 -10.89
C VAL A 347 8.90 -8.40 -10.34
N GLU A 348 8.65 -8.41 -9.04
CA GLU A 348 8.06 -9.52 -8.29
C GLU A 348 6.78 -9.07 -7.58
N MET A 349 5.91 -10.01 -7.24
CA MET A 349 4.74 -9.76 -6.39
C MET A 349 4.67 -10.82 -5.28
N TYR A 350 4.32 -10.38 -4.08
CA TYR A 350 4.18 -11.19 -2.88
C TYR A 350 2.78 -10.96 -2.31
N GLY A 351 2.05 -12.02 -1.99
CA GLY A 351 0.66 -11.95 -1.53
C GLY A 351 0.17 -13.35 -1.16
N LEU A 352 -1.06 -13.70 -1.53
CA LEU A 352 -1.51 -15.09 -1.51
C LEU A 352 -0.61 -16.00 -2.39
N PRO A 353 -0.63 -17.33 -2.20
CA PRO A 353 0.14 -18.26 -3.03
C PRO A 353 -0.18 -18.13 -4.53
N VAL A 354 -1.46 -17.93 -4.89
CA VAL A 354 -1.91 -17.70 -6.28
C VAL A 354 -1.44 -16.36 -6.86
N ASP A 355 -1.27 -15.35 -5.99
CA ASP A 355 -0.86 -14.00 -6.34
C ASP A 355 0.67 -13.84 -6.35
N THR A 356 1.42 -14.79 -5.78
CA THR A 356 2.87 -14.67 -5.59
C THR A 356 3.64 -15.02 -6.87
N ILE A 357 4.37 -14.05 -7.41
CA ILE A 357 5.15 -14.16 -8.64
C ILE A 357 6.59 -13.74 -8.36
N ARG A 358 7.55 -14.64 -8.54
CA ARG A 358 8.97 -14.43 -8.21
C ARG A 358 9.86 -14.79 -9.39
N LYS A 359 10.94 -14.03 -9.60
CA LYS A 359 11.98 -14.26 -10.63
C LYS A 359 11.51 -14.52 -12.08
N ARG A 360 10.25 -14.20 -12.42
CA ARG A 360 9.68 -14.45 -13.75
C ARG A 360 9.81 -13.25 -14.69
N PHE A 361 9.77 -12.03 -14.15
CA PHE A 361 9.77 -10.80 -14.94
C PHE A 361 11.05 -10.03 -14.70
N LYS A 362 11.89 -9.99 -15.73
CA LYS A 362 13.22 -9.40 -15.76
C LYS A 362 13.43 -8.72 -17.10
N THR A 363 13.91 -7.48 -17.09
CA THR A 363 14.25 -6.74 -18.31
C THR A 363 15.50 -7.30 -18.99
N LYS A 364 15.73 -6.97 -20.26
CA LYS A 364 17.06 -7.12 -20.86
C LYS A 364 18.11 -6.36 -20.05
N ILE A 365 19.35 -6.83 -20.14
CA ILE A 365 20.51 -6.14 -19.59
C ILE A 365 20.89 -5.05 -20.60
N ILE A 366 20.96 -3.80 -20.15
CA ILE A 366 21.49 -2.69 -20.96
C ILE A 366 22.98 -2.53 -20.61
N PRO A 367 23.92 -2.98 -21.46
CA PRO A 367 25.34 -3.00 -21.14
C PRO A 367 25.94 -1.60 -21.14
N ASN A 368 26.95 -1.38 -20.30
CA ASN A 368 27.79 -0.17 -20.28
C ASN A 368 27.06 1.18 -20.09
N ASN A 369 25.80 1.18 -19.62
CA ASN A 369 25.03 2.37 -19.30
C ASN A 369 24.26 2.18 -17.99
N ALA A 370 24.71 2.89 -16.95
CA ALA A 370 24.05 2.94 -15.63
C ALA A 370 23.47 4.34 -15.31
N ILE A 371 23.73 5.34 -16.15
CA ILE A 371 23.28 6.73 -15.95
C ILE A 371 21.86 6.91 -16.44
N ASN A 372 21.55 6.38 -17.63
CA ASN A 372 20.24 6.50 -18.28
C ASN A 372 19.93 5.27 -19.17
N PRO A 373 19.94 4.03 -18.65
CA PRO A 373 19.51 2.86 -19.40
C PRO A 373 18.02 2.96 -19.74
N VAL A 374 17.66 2.75 -21.01
CA VAL A 374 16.27 2.57 -21.46
C VAL A 374 16.09 1.07 -21.73
N TYR A 375 15.16 0.47 -20.99
CA TYR A 375 14.78 -0.94 -21.13
C TYR A 375 13.69 -1.09 -22.17
N ASP A 376 12.61 -0.30 -22.07
CA ASP A 376 11.40 -0.37 -22.90
C ASP A 376 11.01 -1.82 -23.25
N GLU A 377 10.61 -2.55 -22.22
CA GLU A 377 10.23 -3.96 -22.29
C GLU A 377 8.72 -4.14 -22.38
N GLU A 378 8.28 -5.35 -22.78
CA GLU A 378 6.88 -5.71 -22.69
C GLU A 378 6.36 -5.54 -21.24
N PRO A 379 5.19 -4.92 -21.04
CA PRO A 379 4.68 -4.70 -19.70
C PRO A 379 4.33 -6.01 -19.00
N PHE A 380 4.86 -6.20 -17.79
CA PHE A 380 4.46 -7.30 -16.91
C PHE A 380 2.99 -7.16 -16.56
N PHE A 381 2.14 -8.07 -17.09
CA PHE A 381 0.70 -8.07 -16.86
C PHE A 381 0.29 -9.22 -15.94
N ILE A 382 -0.25 -8.87 -14.77
CA ILE A 382 -0.96 -9.78 -13.87
C ILE A 382 -2.46 -9.55 -14.08
N LYS A 383 -3.07 -10.46 -14.84
CA LYS A 383 -4.48 -10.33 -15.24
C LYS A 383 -5.44 -10.38 -14.05
N ARG A 384 -5.15 -11.21 -13.05
CA ARG A 384 -5.98 -11.44 -11.87
C ARG A 384 -5.10 -11.54 -10.63
N VAL A 385 -5.33 -10.64 -9.69
CA VAL A 385 -4.82 -10.62 -8.33
C VAL A 385 -6.03 -10.88 -7.43
N VAL A 386 -6.08 -12.05 -6.81
CA VAL A 386 -7.23 -12.49 -5.99
C VAL A 386 -7.39 -11.60 -4.75
N LEU A 387 -6.27 -11.19 -4.15
CA LEU A 387 -6.29 -10.42 -2.90
C LEU A 387 -5.42 -9.15 -2.94
N PRO A 388 -5.84 -8.09 -3.67
CA PRO A 388 -5.04 -6.88 -3.82
C PRO A 388 -4.64 -6.19 -2.51
N SER A 389 -5.48 -6.30 -1.47
CA SER A 389 -5.24 -5.72 -0.14
C SER A 389 -4.10 -6.36 0.64
N LEU A 390 -3.67 -7.56 0.26
CA LEU A 390 -2.56 -8.28 0.88
C LEU A 390 -1.34 -8.40 -0.07
N ALA A 391 -1.48 -7.94 -1.31
CA ALA A 391 -0.45 -8.02 -2.34
C ALA A 391 0.49 -6.80 -2.30
N SER A 392 1.79 -7.07 -2.38
CA SER A 392 2.86 -6.09 -2.49
C SER A 392 3.77 -6.40 -3.68
N ILE A 393 4.03 -5.38 -4.49
CA ILE A 393 4.98 -5.43 -5.61
C ILE A 393 6.37 -5.09 -5.09
N ARG A 394 7.39 -5.81 -5.57
CA ARG A 394 8.81 -5.53 -5.33
C ARG A 394 9.49 -5.27 -6.67
N ILE A 395 9.98 -4.04 -6.87
CA ILE A 395 10.83 -3.65 -8.00
C ILE A 395 12.27 -3.66 -7.50
N VAL A 396 13.19 -4.30 -8.22
CA VAL A 396 14.61 -4.40 -7.82
C VAL A 396 15.54 -4.23 -9.01
N ALA A 397 16.61 -3.47 -8.83
CA ALA A 397 17.66 -3.28 -9.83
C ALA A 397 18.94 -4.05 -9.45
N TYR A 398 19.61 -4.57 -10.47
CA TYR A 398 20.83 -5.36 -10.36
C TYR A 398 21.88 -4.92 -11.39
N GLU A 399 23.16 -5.03 -11.03
CA GLU A 399 24.26 -4.97 -11.99
C GLU A 399 24.33 -6.28 -12.80
N GLU A 400 24.89 -6.21 -14.00
CA GLU A 400 25.36 -7.35 -14.78
C GLU A 400 26.32 -8.21 -13.93
N GLY A 401 26.00 -9.49 -13.76
CA GLY A 401 26.61 -10.36 -12.73
C GLY A 401 25.77 -10.56 -11.46
N GLY A 402 24.61 -9.91 -11.33
CA GLY A 402 23.63 -10.18 -10.27
C GLY A 402 23.90 -9.47 -8.94
N ARG A 403 24.82 -8.50 -8.90
CA ARG A 403 25.04 -7.68 -7.70
C ARG A 403 23.84 -6.75 -7.47
N PHE A 404 23.30 -6.76 -6.26
CA PHE A 404 22.21 -5.88 -5.85
C PHE A 404 22.60 -4.39 -5.96
N ILE A 405 21.69 -3.58 -6.51
CA ILE A 405 21.80 -2.12 -6.53
C ILE A 405 20.86 -1.51 -5.50
N GLY A 406 19.56 -1.81 -5.63
CA GLY A 406 18.51 -1.20 -4.82
C GLY A 406 17.14 -1.78 -5.16
N HIS A 407 16.18 -1.60 -4.26
CA HIS A 407 14.82 -2.12 -4.42
C HIS A 407 13.76 -1.14 -3.91
N ARG A 408 12.50 -1.36 -4.28
CA ARG A 408 11.34 -0.69 -3.69
C ARG A 408 10.19 -1.67 -3.54
N ILE A 409 9.47 -1.56 -2.43
CA ILE A 409 8.27 -2.35 -2.12
C ILE A 409 7.06 -1.42 -2.07
N LEU A 410 5.99 -1.83 -2.72
CA LEU A 410 4.81 -1.03 -3.05
C LEU A 410 3.53 -1.88 -2.84
N PRO A 411 2.73 -1.64 -1.79
CA PRO A 411 1.42 -2.27 -1.62
C PRO A 411 0.49 -1.94 -2.78
N LEU A 412 -0.21 -2.93 -3.33
CA LEU A 412 -0.98 -2.77 -4.57
C LEU A 412 -2.19 -1.82 -4.42
N MET A 413 -2.73 -1.65 -3.21
CA MET A 413 -3.80 -0.69 -2.92
C MET A 413 -3.32 0.77 -2.92
N ALA A 414 -2.09 1.00 -2.44
CA ALA A 414 -1.49 2.33 -2.31
C ALA A 414 -0.82 2.82 -3.60
N LEU A 415 -0.64 1.92 -4.58
CA LEU A 415 -0.01 2.18 -5.87
C LEU A 415 -0.85 3.11 -6.76
N SER A 416 -0.26 4.21 -7.21
CA SER A 416 -0.82 5.15 -8.18
C SER A 416 -0.45 4.77 -9.63
N PRO A 417 -1.40 4.65 -10.58
CA PRO A 417 -1.11 4.37 -11.98
C PRO A 417 -0.52 5.57 -12.74
N GLY A 418 -0.25 5.37 -14.03
CA GLY A 418 0.38 6.33 -14.93
C GLY A 418 1.90 6.24 -14.92
N TYR A 419 2.54 7.29 -15.42
CA TYR A 419 3.99 7.38 -15.52
C TYR A 419 4.59 7.85 -14.20
N ARG A 420 5.35 6.99 -13.53
CA ARG A 420 5.87 7.19 -12.17
C ARG A 420 7.38 7.00 -12.11
N HIS A 421 8.04 7.82 -11.30
CA HIS A 421 9.42 7.60 -10.88
C HIS A 421 9.43 6.83 -9.55
N VAL A 422 10.31 5.83 -9.46
CA VAL A 422 10.44 4.92 -8.31
C VAL A 422 11.83 5.06 -7.73
N ASN A 423 11.97 5.84 -6.66
CA ASN A 423 13.25 5.94 -5.95
C ASN A 423 13.55 4.62 -5.24
N LEU A 424 14.69 4.03 -5.60
CA LEU A 424 15.17 2.77 -5.04
C LEU A 424 15.73 2.97 -3.62
N ARG A 425 15.85 1.86 -2.90
CA ARG A 425 16.35 1.80 -1.52
C ARG A 425 17.40 0.74 -1.34
N THR A 426 18.29 0.98 -0.38
CA THR A 426 19.23 -0.02 0.13
C THR A 426 18.51 -1.22 0.76
N GLU A 427 19.25 -2.28 1.07
CA GLU A 427 18.73 -3.46 1.78
C GLU A 427 18.16 -3.11 3.17
N MET A 428 18.66 -2.03 3.79
CA MET A 428 18.19 -1.45 5.06
C MET A 428 16.89 -0.62 4.92
N GLY A 429 16.33 -0.48 3.72
CA GLY A 429 15.19 0.41 3.48
C GLY A 429 15.53 1.92 3.51
N GLN A 430 16.80 2.31 3.40
CA GLN A 430 17.19 3.72 3.28
C GLN A 430 17.10 4.18 1.82
N PRO A 431 16.61 5.40 1.53
CA PRO A 431 16.47 5.90 0.16
C PRO A 431 17.84 6.09 -0.51
N LEU A 432 17.97 5.65 -1.75
CA LEU A 432 19.11 5.97 -2.62
C LEU A 432 18.85 7.33 -3.28
N PRO A 433 19.71 8.35 -3.12
CA PRO A 433 19.38 9.73 -3.53
C PRO A 433 19.14 9.95 -5.02
N LEU A 434 19.78 9.16 -5.89
CA LEU A 434 19.71 9.32 -7.36
C LEU A 434 19.11 8.11 -8.08
N ALA A 435 19.34 6.89 -7.56
CA ALA A 435 18.96 5.64 -8.21
C ALA A 435 17.42 5.51 -8.29
N THR A 436 16.91 5.68 -9.51
CA THR A 436 15.48 5.80 -9.78
C THR A 436 15.12 4.92 -10.98
N VAL A 437 13.92 4.32 -10.97
CA VAL A 437 13.37 3.59 -12.13
C VAL A 437 12.12 4.34 -12.60
N PHE A 438 12.00 4.60 -13.90
CA PHE A 438 10.82 5.17 -14.51
C PHE A 438 9.96 4.05 -15.10
N ILE A 439 8.70 4.01 -14.67
CA ILE A 439 7.75 2.95 -15.03
C ILE A 439 6.42 3.54 -15.48
N HIS A 440 5.66 2.77 -16.25
CA HIS A 440 4.25 3.00 -16.48
C HIS A 440 3.43 1.92 -15.78
N VAL A 441 2.46 2.33 -14.98
CA VAL A 441 1.61 1.46 -14.16
C VAL A 441 0.16 1.59 -14.61
N VAL A 442 -0.52 0.48 -14.84
CA VAL A 442 -1.98 0.44 -14.97
C VAL A 442 -2.53 -0.49 -13.90
N VAL A 443 -3.49 0.01 -13.12
CA VAL A 443 -4.28 -0.77 -12.17
C VAL A 443 -5.74 -0.66 -12.55
N LYS A 444 -6.46 -1.77 -12.52
CA LYS A 444 -7.91 -1.84 -12.76
C LYS A 444 -8.51 -2.93 -11.90
N ASP A 445 -9.82 -2.88 -11.66
CA ASP A 445 -10.52 -4.02 -11.09
C ASP A 445 -10.58 -5.17 -12.11
N TYR A 446 -10.57 -6.41 -11.62
CA TYR A 446 -10.58 -7.60 -12.46
C TYR A 446 -12.01 -7.96 -12.87
N VAL A 447 -12.26 -7.94 -14.17
CA VAL A 447 -13.49 -8.47 -14.78
C VAL A 447 -13.18 -9.82 -15.42
N PRO A 448 -13.93 -10.90 -15.09
CA PRO A 448 -13.76 -12.20 -15.71
C PRO A 448 -14.01 -12.19 -17.23
N ASP A 449 -13.27 -13.05 -17.95
CA ASP A 449 -13.45 -13.24 -19.39
C ASP A 449 -14.85 -13.82 -19.66
N GLY A 450 -15.70 -13.03 -20.33
CA GLY A 450 -17.12 -13.35 -20.57
C GLY A 450 -18.11 -12.46 -19.82
N LEU A 451 -17.67 -11.68 -18.83
CA LEU A 451 -18.50 -10.66 -18.16
C LEU A 451 -18.15 -9.22 -18.57
N SER A 452 -17.22 -9.03 -19.50
CA SER A 452 -16.76 -7.71 -19.96
C SER A 452 -17.89 -6.85 -20.53
N GLU A 453 -18.72 -7.39 -21.43
CA GLU A 453 -19.85 -6.65 -22.03
C GLU A 453 -20.89 -6.25 -20.97
N PHE A 454 -21.11 -7.12 -19.97
CA PHE A 454 -22.01 -6.84 -18.85
C PHE A 454 -21.45 -5.75 -17.92
N ALA A 455 -20.15 -5.77 -17.64
CA ALA A 455 -19.48 -4.73 -16.87
C ALA A 455 -19.52 -3.37 -17.60
N ASP A 456 -19.27 -3.35 -18.91
CA ASP A 456 -19.36 -2.13 -19.73
C ASP A 456 -20.80 -1.57 -19.78
N ALA A 457 -21.81 -2.45 -19.85
CA ALA A 457 -23.22 -2.06 -19.78
C ALA A 457 -23.61 -1.49 -18.40
N LEU A 458 -23.09 -2.04 -17.29
CA LEU A 458 -23.27 -1.48 -15.95
C LEU A 458 -22.54 -0.15 -15.75
N ALA A 459 -21.36 0.02 -16.35
CA ALA A 459 -20.60 1.26 -16.29
C ALA A 459 -21.24 2.40 -17.11
N ASN A 460 -21.96 2.08 -18.20
CA ASN A 460 -22.68 3.08 -18.99
C ASN A 460 -24.02 2.55 -19.54
N PRO A 461 -25.07 2.46 -18.71
CA PRO A 461 -26.36 1.89 -19.09
C PRO A 461 -27.10 2.73 -20.14
N ILE A 462 -26.91 4.06 -20.12
CA ILE A 462 -27.54 4.97 -21.09
C ILE A 462 -27.01 4.70 -22.50
N LYS A 463 -25.69 4.51 -22.66
CA LYS A 463 -25.09 4.15 -23.94
C LYS A 463 -25.57 2.77 -24.40
N TYR A 464 -25.55 1.78 -23.52
CA TYR A 464 -26.00 0.41 -23.86
C TYR A 464 -27.45 0.41 -24.40
N GLN A 465 -28.36 1.12 -23.71
CA GLN A 465 -29.75 1.25 -24.13
C GLN A 465 -29.88 1.97 -25.49
N SER A 466 -29.16 3.07 -25.70
CA SER A 466 -29.13 3.80 -26.98
C SER A 466 -28.62 2.91 -28.14
N ASP A 467 -27.54 2.15 -27.92
CA ASP A 467 -26.96 1.28 -28.95
C ASP A 467 -27.92 0.11 -29.29
N LEU A 468 -28.69 -0.38 -28.31
CA LEU A 468 -29.73 -1.40 -28.52
C LEU A 468 -30.94 -0.86 -29.30
N GLU A 469 -31.40 0.35 -28.97
CA GLU A 469 -32.49 1.03 -29.69
C GLU A 469 -32.10 1.32 -31.15
N GLN A 470 -30.87 1.77 -31.40
CA GLN A 470 -30.37 1.97 -32.77
C GLN A 470 -30.35 0.66 -33.59
N ARG A 471 -29.92 -0.47 -33.00
CA ARG A 471 -29.97 -1.78 -33.67
C ARG A 471 -31.39 -2.22 -33.96
N THR A 472 -32.31 -2.01 -33.02
CA THR A 472 -33.73 -2.34 -33.19
C THR A 472 -34.34 -1.55 -34.35
N LEU A 473 -34.06 -0.24 -34.43
CA LEU A 473 -34.50 0.62 -35.54
C LEU A 473 -33.89 0.18 -36.89
N GLN A 474 -32.60 -0.17 -36.92
CA GLN A 474 -31.95 -0.67 -38.15
C GLN A 474 -32.52 -2.02 -38.61
N LEU A 475 -32.89 -2.90 -37.66
CA LEU A 475 -33.52 -4.19 -37.97
C LEU A 475 -34.95 -4.02 -38.49
N ALA A 476 -35.76 -3.12 -37.90
CA ALA A 476 -37.12 -2.85 -38.35
C ALA A 476 -37.19 -2.43 -39.83
N VAL A 477 -36.23 -1.60 -40.29
CA VAL A 477 -36.08 -1.22 -41.72
C VAL A 477 -35.87 -2.45 -42.62
N LEU A 478 -35.20 -3.49 -42.14
CA LEU A 478 -34.92 -4.72 -42.91
C LEU A 478 -36.03 -5.77 -42.82
N THR A 479 -36.78 -5.83 -41.71
CA THR A 479 -37.77 -6.89 -41.45
C THR A 479 -39.21 -6.48 -41.75
N GLU A 480 -39.58 -5.21 -41.56
CA GLU A 480 -40.97 -4.76 -41.68
C GLU A 480 -41.29 -4.13 -43.05
N GLY A 481 -40.31 -4.06 -43.95
CA GLY A 481 -40.50 -3.53 -45.30
C GLY A 481 -40.92 -2.06 -45.33
N LEU A 482 -40.52 -1.29 -44.31
CA LEU A 482 -40.81 0.13 -44.20
C LEU A 482 -40.09 0.91 -45.31
N GLU A 483 -40.85 1.28 -46.35
CA GLU A 483 -40.50 2.46 -47.13
C GLU A 483 -40.35 3.66 -46.19
N LEU A 484 -39.33 4.50 -46.42
CA LEU A 484 -39.01 5.66 -45.58
C LEU A 484 -40.04 6.79 -45.76
N THR A 485 -41.25 6.60 -45.22
CA THR A 485 -42.26 7.66 -45.18
C THR A 485 -41.97 8.63 -44.04
N GLU A 486 -41.31 9.74 -44.40
CA GLU A 486 -41.51 11.07 -43.80
C GLU A 486 -41.25 11.23 -42.29
N GLN A 487 -40.06 10.86 -41.80
CA GLN A 487 -39.55 11.35 -40.50
C GLN A 487 -38.17 12.04 -40.54
N GLU A 488 -37.61 12.31 -41.73
CA GLU A 488 -36.35 13.09 -41.84
C GLU A 488 -36.51 14.62 -41.75
N GLU A 489 -37.71 15.17 -41.95
CA GLU A 489 -37.88 16.64 -41.97
C GLU A 489 -37.90 17.30 -40.58
N LEU A 490 -38.27 16.57 -39.52
CA LEU A 490 -38.43 17.15 -38.17
C LEU A 490 -37.13 17.32 -37.37
N LYS A 491 -35.98 16.83 -37.86
CA LYS A 491 -34.67 17.01 -37.18
C LYS A 491 -33.73 18.04 -37.82
N LYS A 492 -34.10 18.66 -38.95
CA LYS A 492 -33.28 19.69 -39.63
C LYS A 492 -33.64 21.14 -39.26
N SER A 493 -34.71 21.38 -38.50
CA SER A 493 -35.25 22.73 -38.24
C SER A 493 -34.89 23.36 -36.88
N SER A 494 -34.25 22.63 -35.95
CA SER A 494 -33.95 23.11 -34.59
C SER A 494 -32.49 23.45 -34.29
N LEU A 495 -31.61 23.49 -35.30
CA LEU A 495 -30.23 23.99 -35.18
C LEU A 495 -30.17 25.48 -35.53
N GLY A 496 -30.60 26.36 -34.61
CA GLY A 496 -30.44 27.80 -34.83
C GLY A 496 -31.13 28.79 -33.90
N ARG A 497 -30.72 28.88 -32.61
CA ARG A 497 -30.46 30.17 -31.93
C ARG A 497 -29.94 30.06 -30.48
N ASN A 498 -28.81 30.74 -30.27
CA ASN A 498 -28.35 31.52 -29.10
C ASN A 498 -28.55 31.06 -27.63
N LYS A 499 -27.46 31.29 -26.89
CA LYS A 499 -27.29 31.39 -25.43
C LYS A 499 -28.45 32.14 -24.73
N GLU A 500 -28.88 31.65 -23.56
CA GLU A 500 -28.61 32.30 -22.25
C GLU A 500 -29.00 31.39 -21.07
N GLN A 501 -28.72 31.85 -19.84
CA GLN A 501 -28.80 31.08 -18.57
C GLN A 501 -30.24 30.88 -18.06
N VAL A 502 -30.45 29.91 -17.14
CA VAL A 502 -31.05 30.11 -15.79
C VAL A 502 -31.18 28.78 -15.02
N ASN A 503 -31.09 28.87 -13.67
CA ASN A 503 -31.27 27.78 -12.69
C ASN A 503 -32.69 27.17 -12.67
N GLY A 504 -32.83 25.93 -12.20
CA GLY A 504 -34.10 25.42 -11.66
C GLY A 504 -34.22 23.89 -11.62
N SER A 505 -34.49 23.33 -10.45
CA SER A 505 -34.73 21.89 -10.25
C SER A 505 -36.03 21.41 -10.93
N PRO A 506 -36.11 20.17 -11.47
CA PRO A 506 -37.37 19.62 -11.98
C PRO A 506 -38.31 19.21 -10.84
N GLY A 507 -39.53 19.74 -10.86
CA GLY A 507 -40.62 19.35 -9.97
C GLY A 507 -41.25 17.99 -10.32
N GLN A 508 -42.25 17.61 -9.53
CA GLN A 508 -42.85 16.27 -9.49
C GLN A 508 -43.47 15.78 -10.81
N ARG A 509 -43.44 14.45 -10.99
CA ARG A 509 -44.01 13.70 -12.11
C ARG A 509 -45.42 13.18 -11.75
N PRO A 510 -46.47 13.45 -12.52
CA PRO A 510 -47.77 12.78 -12.36
C PRO A 510 -47.72 11.33 -12.87
N SER A 511 -48.42 10.43 -12.19
CA SER A 511 -48.56 9.00 -12.53
C SER A 511 -49.82 8.71 -13.35
N ILE A 512 -49.72 7.75 -14.28
CA ILE A 512 -50.81 7.24 -15.13
C ILE A 512 -50.67 5.69 -15.19
N PRO A 513 -51.78 4.90 -15.25
CA PRO A 513 -51.85 3.64 -14.50
C PRO A 513 -51.59 2.36 -15.29
N THR A 514 -51.41 1.28 -14.53
CA THR A 514 -51.22 -0.11 -14.98
C THR A 514 -52.51 -0.72 -15.56
N VAL A 515 -52.41 -1.32 -16.74
CA VAL A 515 -53.31 -2.36 -17.23
C VAL A 515 -52.46 -3.58 -17.54
N GLY A 516 -52.83 -4.76 -17.03
CA GLY A 516 -52.03 -5.98 -17.16
C GLY A 516 -52.60 -6.97 -18.18
N SER A 517 -51.76 -7.90 -18.63
CA SER A 517 -52.21 -9.17 -19.22
C SER A 517 -51.19 -10.29 -19.02
N THR A 518 -51.64 -11.36 -18.37
CA THR A 518 -51.36 -12.79 -18.67
C THR A 518 -49.93 -13.21 -19.09
N SER A 519 -49.29 -13.98 -18.21
CA SER A 519 -48.14 -14.85 -18.53
C SER A 519 -48.55 -16.04 -19.43
N ILE A 520 -47.58 -16.58 -20.17
CA ILE A 520 -47.71 -17.81 -20.98
C ILE A 520 -46.92 -18.95 -20.31
N ASP A 521 -47.51 -20.14 -20.27
CA ASP A 521 -46.87 -21.36 -19.75
C ASP A 521 -45.79 -21.93 -20.69
N VAL A 522 -44.79 -22.60 -20.12
CA VAL A 522 -43.95 -23.57 -20.84
C VAL A 522 -43.92 -24.88 -20.05
N ILE A 523 -44.20 -25.96 -20.77
CA ILE A 523 -44.35 -27.34 -20.29
C ILE A 523 -42.98 -27.99 -20.07
N SER A 524 -42.87 -28.82 -19.02
CA SER A 524 -41.94 -29.94 -18.99
C SER A 524 -42.57 -31.16 -18.32
N ASP A 525 -42.48 -32.32 -19.00
CA ASP A 525 -43.17 -33.56 -18.64
C ASP A 525 -42.54 -34.32 -17.45
N GLU A 526 -43.38 -35.18 -16.84
CA GLU A 526 -43.07 -36.02 -15.69
C GLU A 526 -42.11 -37.20 -16.00
N GLN A 527 -41.54 -37.79 -14.93
CA GLN A 527 -41.84 -39.21 -14.62
C GLN A 527 -41.49 -39.63 -13.17
N THR A 528 -42.54 -40.00 -12.41
CA THR A 528 -42.62 -41.14 -11.44
C THR A 528 -41.59 -41.23 -10.27
N ASN A 529 -41.95 -41.31 -8.98
CA ASN A 529 -42.92 -42.25 -8.38
C ASN A 529 -43.30 -41.92 -6.90
N THR A 530 -44.61 -41.97 -6.59
CA THR A 530 -45.29 -42.45 -5.34
C THR A 530 -44.61 -42.34 -3.96
N SER A 531 -45.21 -41.66 -2.96
CA SER A 531 -46.12 -42.34 -1.99
C SER A 531 -46.85 -41.41 -0.97
N SER A 532 -48.12 -41.75 -0.68
CA SER A 532 -48.95 -41.49 0.53
C SER A 532 -49.06 -40.10 1.22
N THR A 533 -50.29 -39.56 1.14
CA THR A 533 -50.99 -38.56 1.99
C THR A 533 -51.45 -39.14 3.36
N PRO A 534 -52.19 -38.44 4.31
CA PRO A 534 -52.89 -37.13 4.23
C PRO A 534 -52.92 -36.16 5.47
N THR A 535 -53.34 -34.91 5.21
CA THR A 535 -54.21 -33.96 6.01
C THR A 535 -53.99 -33.55 7.48
N ALA A 536 -53.92 -32.21 7.70
CA ALA A 536 -54.95 -31.34 8.36
C ALA A 536 -54.61 -29.86 8.00
N ALA A 537 -55.49 -28.92 7.56
CA ALA A 537 -56.77 -28.39 8.06
C ALA A 537 -56.64 -27.59 9.40
N LEU A 538 -57.16 -26.37 9.60
CA LEU A 538 -57.90 -25.43 8.72
C LEU A 538 -57.91 -23.95 9.27
N SER A 539 -58.37 -23.00 8.43
CA SER A 539 -58.92 -21.65 8.68
C SER A 539 -57.92 -20.49 8.90
N THR A 540 -58.13 -19.22 8.52
CA THR A 540 -59.28 -18.38 8.07
C THR A 540 -60.09 -17.65 9.15
N VAL A 541 -59.87 -16.33 9.31
CA VAL A 541 -60.93 -15.28 9.35
C VAL A 541 -60.37 -14.00 8.70
N LEU A 542 -61.18 -13.32 7.89
CA LEU A 542 -60.93 -12.00 7.28
C LEU A 542 -62.16 -11.11 7.50
N GLY A 543 -61.97 -9.78 7.49
CA GLY A 543 -63.03 -8.76 7.51
C GLY A 543 -62.83 -7.71 8.62
N SER A 544 -63.16 -6.42 8.43
CA SER A 544 -63.72 -5.74 7.25
C SER A 544 -63.74 -4.21 7.48
N VAL A 545 -63.36 -3.42 6.44
CA VAL A 545 -63.91 -2.12 5.93
C VAL A 545 -64.57 -1.14 6.97
N GLU A 546 -64.35 0.19 7.04
CA GLU A 546 -64.59 1.25 6.02
C GLU A 546 -63.90 2.61 6.28
N SER A 547 -63.97 3.46 5.25
CA SER A 547 -63.46 4.84 5.10
C SER A 547 -64.34 5.95 5.72
N ASN A 548 -63.76 7.09 6.13
CA ASN A 548 -63.95 8.40 5.44
C ASN A 548 -63.39 9.66 6.15
N ALA A 549 -63.12 10.68 5.31
CA ALA A 549 -63.17 12.13 5.54
C ALA A 549 -62.10 12.88 6.39
N ILE A 550 -61.61 13.97 5.79
CA ILE A 550 -60.93 15.12 6.41
C ILE A 550 -61.87 16.33 6.27
N PRO A 551 -61.85 17.30 7.21
CA PRO A 551 -61.89 18.70 6.78
C PRO A 551 -60.88 19.62 7.51
N ASP A 552 -60.31 20.56 6.75
CA ASP A 552 -60.10 22.01 7.04
C ASP A 552 -59.58 22.49 8.42
N SER A 553 -58.77 23.56 8.55
CA SER A 553 -58.04 24.42 7.60
C SER A 553 -57.11 25.38 8.40
N ASN A 554 -56.18 26.07 7.70
CA ASN A 554 -55.52 27.34 8.10
C ASN A 554 -54.76 27.45 9.45
N SER A 555 -53.43 27.58 9.39
CA SER A 555 -52.78 28.91 9.57
C SER A 555 -51.25 28.86 9.43
N THR A 556 -50.67 30.02 9.05
CA THR A 556 -49.25 30.28 8.81
C THR A 556 -48.35 30.16 10.05
N VAL A 557 -47.22 29.47 9.91
CA VAL A 557 -46.02 29.65 10.77
C VAL A 557 -44.76 29.73 9.89
N LYS A 558 -43.81 30.58 10.27
CA LYS A 558 -42.56 30.87 9.54
C LYS A 558 -41.53 29.72 9.67
N PRO A 559 -40.51 29.63 8.79
CA PRO A 559 -39.39 28.74 9.01
C PRO A 559 -38.67 29.09 10.33
N ILE A 560 -38.36 28.08 11.13
CA ILE A 560 -37.52 28.22 12.32
C ILE A 560 -36.07 28.05 11.88
N GLU A 561 -35.27 29.10 12.01
CA GLU A 561 -33.81 28.99 11.97
C GLU A 561 -33.35 28.28 13.24
N ILE A 562 -32.77 27.08 13.11
CA ILE A 562 -32.20 26.34 14.24
C ILE A 562 -30.78 26.87 14.46
N ASN A 563 -30.65 27.79 15.41
CA ASN A 563 -29.37 28.32 15.85
C ASN A 563 -28.65 27.28 16.73
N PHE A 564 -27.59 26.64 16.21
CA PHE A 564 -26.72 25.76 16.98
C PHE A 564 -25.71 26.58 17.80
N GLU A 565 -26.13 27.05 18.97
CA GLU A 565 -25.23 27.55 20.01
C GLU A 565 -25.07 26.50 21.13
N GLU A 566 -24.41 25.38 20.80
CA GLU A 566 -23.75 24.59 21.85
C GLU A 566 -22.41 25.23 22.18
N ARG A 567 -22.28 25.72 23.43
CA ARG A 567 -21.01 26.23 23.95
C ARG A 567 -20.03 25.09 24.13
N ILE A 568 -19.22 24.85 23.11
CA ILE A 568 -17.90 24.25 23.30
C ILE A 568 -17.09 25.29 24.10
N GLU A 569 -16.71 24.96 25.34
CA GLU A 569 -15.64 25.69 26.01
C GLU A 569 -14.34 25.38 25.27
N GLU A 570 -13.93 26.28 24.38
CA GLU A 570 -12.62 26.26 23.75
C GLU A 570 -11.54 26.37 24.83
N VAL A 571 -11.03 25.23 25.30
CA VAL A 571 -9.80 25.18 26.09
C VAL A 571 -8.69 25.73 25.19
N PRO A 572 -8.04 26.86 25.53
CA PRO A 572 -7.08 27.49 24.64
C PRO A 572 -5.86 26.60 24.53
N VAL A 573 -5.68 25.97 23.36
CA VAL A 573 -4.47 25.22 23.04
C VAL A 573 -3.31 26.20 22.92
N ASP A 574 -2.51 26.31 23.97
CA ASP A 574 -1.32 27.14 23.99
C ASP A 574 -0.38 26.76 22.83
N SER A 575 0.12 27.77 22.10
CA SER A 575 1.01 27.52 20.96
C SER A 575 2.28 26.79 21.41
N LEU A 576 2.89 26.04 20.49
CA LEU A 576 4.11 25.28 20.73
C LEU A 576 5.23 26.17 21.32
N GLU A 577 5.31 27.43 20.90
CA GLU A 577 6.27 28.40 21.45
C GLU A 577 6.00 28.69 22.93
N LYS A 578 4.73 28.89 23.30
CA LYS A 578 4.29 29.16 24.68
C LYS A 578 4.56 27.97 25.62
N ILE A 579 4.36 26.74 25.13
CA ILE A 579 4.69 25.50 25.85
C ILE A 579 6.21 25.37 26.02
N LEU A 580 7.00 25.68 24.98
CA LEU A 580 8.46 25.74 25.04
C LEU A 580 8.98 26.89 25.92
N GLU A 581 8.14 27.90 26.18
CA GLU A 581 8.47 29.00 27.09
C GLU A 581 8.27 28.66 28.57
N ASN A 582 7.46 27.65 28.87
CA ASN A 582 7.19 27.20 30.24
C ASN A 582 8.48 26.83 30.98
N LYS A 583 8.61 27.31 32.23
CA LYS A 583 9.80 27.13 33.06
C LYS A 583 10.16 25.65 33.27
N LEU A 584 9.17 24.78 33.53
CA LEU A 584 9.39 23.34 33.75
C LEU A 584 9.88 22.65 32.47
N VAL A 585 9.36 23.06 31.30
CA VAL A 585 9.77 22.54 29.99
C VAL A 585 11.20 22.99 29.66
N LYS A 586 11.55 24.25 29.91
CA LYS A 586 12.92 24.77 29.78
C LYS A 586 13.91 24.04 30.71
N GLU A 587 13.55 23.81 31.97
CA GLU A 587 14.38 23.09 32.93
C GLU A 587 14.59 21.63 32.51
N LYS A 588 13.54 20.92 32.08
CA LYS A 588 13.65 19.54 31.57
C LYS A 588 14.44 19.44 30.27
N LYS A 589 14.26 20.39 29.34
CA LYS A 589 15.07 20.47 28.11
C LYS A 589 16.55 20.65 28.43
N LEU A 590 16.90 21.57 29.33
CA LEU A 590 18.27 21.80 29.77
C LEU A 590 18.87 20.59 30.51
N GLU A 591 18.07 19.86 31.29
CA GLU A 591 18.48 18.59 31.93
C GLU A 591 18.81 17.51 30.88
N LEU A 592 17.97 17.36 29.86
CA LEU A 592 18.16 16.41 28.76
C LEU A 592 19.35 16.77 27.88
N GLU A 593 19.56 18.05 27.56
CA GLU A 593 20.73 18.52 26.81
C GLU A 593 22.03 18.24 27.57
N LYS A 594 22.08 18.50 28.89
CA LYS A 594 23.23 18.13 29.75
C LYS A 594 23.49 16.62 29.77
N LYS A 595 22.44 15.79 29.85
CA LYS A 595 22.56 14.31 29.77
C LYS A 595 23.09 13.87 28.40
N LEU A 596 22.61 14.47 27.30
CA LEU A 596 23.06 14.20 25.94
C LEU A 596 24.54 14.55 25.76
N GLU A 597 24.99 15.70 26.28
CA GLU A 597 26.39 16.13 26.17
C GLU A 597 27.32 15.25 27.03
N ALA A 598 26.88 14.82 28.21
CA ALA A 598 27.60 13.86 29.03
C ALA A 598 27.76 12.49 28.32
N LEU A 599 26.70 12.01 27.65
CA LEU A 599 26.75 10.80 26.81
C LEU A 599 27.72 10.97 25.63
N ARG A 600 27.69 12.10 24.92
CA ARG A 600 28.63 12.42 23.83
C ARG A 600 30.09 12.39 24.33
N LYS A 601 30.40 13.07 25.44
CA LYS A 601 31.75 13.07 26.04
C LYS A 601 32.19 11.66 26.50
N LYS A 602 31.26 10.82 26.96
CA LYS A 602 31.54 9.42 27.33
C LYS A 602 31.86 8.55 26.09
N CYS A 603 31.14 8.75 24.98
CA CYS A 603 31.44 8.13 23.70
C CYS A 603 32.78 8.60 23.11
N GLU A 604 33.07 9.91 23.16
CA GLU A 604 34.33 10.50 22.69
C GLU A 604 35.54 9.91 23.43
N LYS A 605 35.49 9.85 24.77
CA LYS A 605 36.52 9.20 25.58
C LYS A 605 36.70 7.73 25.20
N LYS A 606 35.61 6.96 25.08
CA LYS A 606 35.66 5.53 24.74
C LYS A 606 36.26 5.30 23.34
N LYS A 607 35.95 6.18 22.38
CA LYS A 607 36.54 6.21 21.02
C LYS A 607 38.03 6.52 21.05
N GLN A 608 38.48 7.50 21.86
CA GLN A 608 39.89 7.81 22.05
C GLN A 608 40.66 6.65 22.69
N THR A 609 40.12 5.98 23.72
CA THR A 609 40.74 4.79 24.33
C THR A 609 40.87 3.62 23.33
N LEU A 610 39.85 3.42 22.47
CA LEU A 610 39.89 2.41 21.40
C LEU A 610 40.85 2.77 20.26
N GLN A 611 41.18 4.06 20.06
CA GLN A 611 42.18 4.49 19.09
C GLN A 611 43.61 4.38 19.66
N SER A 612 43.85 4.74 20.91
CA SER A 612 45.18 4.58 21.54
C SER A 612 45.58 3.12 21.70
N GLN A 613 44.63 2.22 21.98
CA GLN A 613 44.85 0.76 21.94
C GLN A 613 45.11 0.19 20.54
N LYS A 614 44.87 0.95 19.47
CA LYS A 614 45.18 0.54 18.08
C LYS A 614 46.48 1.15 17.53
N SER A 615 47.04 2.16 18.18
CA SER A 615 48.27 2.85 17.72
C SER A 615 49.54 2.48 18.50
N GLY A 616 49.41 1.72 19.60
CA GLY A 616 50.53 1.33 20.47
C GLY A 616 50.60 -0.17 20.72
N ASP A 617 51.00 -0.93 19.69
CA ASP A 617 51.78 -2.18 19.83
C ASP A 617 52.09 -2.75 18.42
N PHE A 618 53.24 -2.35 17.85
CA PHE A 618 53.77 -2.95 16.62
C PHE A 618 55.30 -3.13 16.62
N SER A 619 55.88 -3.39 17.79
CA SER A 619 57.16 -4.10 17.90
C SER A 619 57.26 -4.82 19.25
N GLU A 620 57.92 -5.99 19.25
CA GLU A 620 58.26 -6.78 20.44
C GLU A 620 57.12 -7.42 21.26
N LYS A 621 56.58 -8.55 20.75
CA LYS A 621 56.86 -9.89 21.34
C LYS A 621 56.18 -11.03 20.55
N LYS A 622 56.95 -11.66 19.65
CA LYS A 622 56.69 -13.05 19.25
C LYS A 622 57.03 -13.98 20.43
N SER A 623 56.05 -14.33 21.26
CA SER A 623 55.97 -15.62 21.95
C SER A 623 54.72 -15.71 22.83
N LYS A 624 54.16 -16.92 22.97
CA LYS A 624 52.96 -17.26 23.77
C LYS A 624 51.60 -16.76 23.22
N LEU A 625 51.21 -17.28 22.05
CA LEU A 625 49.80 -17.46 21.72
C LEU A 625 49.51 -18.85 21.15
N ILE A 626 49.69 -19.87 21.98
CA ILE A 626 49.12 -21.21 21.80
C ILE A 626 48.49 -21.60 23.14
N ASN A 627 47.27 -22.15 23.09
CA ASN A 627 46.44 -22.60 24.22
C ASN A 627 45.92 -21.52 25.20
N MET A 628 44.73 -20.98 24.89
CA MET A 628 43.61 -21.05 25.84
C MET A 628 42.34 -21.50 25.11
N LYS A 629 41.86 -22.70 25.44
CA LYS A 629 40.60 -23.25 24.93
C LYS A 629 39.41 -22.53 25.57
N LEU A 630 38.28 -22.46 24.87
CA LEU A 630 36.97 -22.19 25.48
C LEU A 630 36.73 -23.22 26.60
N VAL A 631 36.69 -22.76 27.85
CA VAL A 631 36.32 -23.62 28.98
C VAL A 631 34.79 -23.66 29.07
N LYS A 632 34.19 -24.71 28.51
CA LYS A 632 32.87 -25.18 28.95
C LYS A 632 32.94 -25.40 30.46
N ARG A 633 32.13 -24.69 31.24
CA ARG A 633 31.88 -25.05 32.65
C ARG A 633 30.95 -26.27 32.69
N LEU A 634 31.53 -27.45 32.56
CA LEU A 634 30.92 -28.68 33.04
C LEU A 634 30.97 -28.65 34.58
N SER A 635 29.83 -28.77 35.24
CA SER A 635 29.77 -28.92 36.71
C SER A 635 29.94 -30.39 37.06
N SER A 636 31.12 -30.77 37.56
CA SER A 636 31.47 -32.13 37.94
C SER A 636 31.41 -32.34 39.46
N LYS A 637 30.35 -33.00 39.93
CA LYS A 637 30.25 -33.72 41.23
C LYS A 637 29.25 -34.89 41.04
N ASN A 638 29.52 -36.13 41.44
CA ASN A 638 30.73 -36.75 42.01
C ASN A 638 31.23 -37.88 41.08
N MET A 639 32.36 -38.52 41.45
CA MET A 639 33.01 -39.63 40.75
C MET A 639 32.09 -40.83 40.52
#